data_AF-A0A5C9EA10-F1
#
_entry.id   AF-A0A5C9EA10-F1
#
_cell.length_a   1.000
_cell.length_b   1.000
_cell.length_c   1.000
_cell.angle_alpha   90.00
_cell.angle_beta   90.00
_cell.angle_gamma   90.00
#
_symmetry.space_group_name_H-M   'P 1'
#
loop_
_entity.id
_entity.type
_entity.pdbx_description
1 polymer ?
#
loop_
_entity_poly.entity_id
_entity_poly.type
_entity_poly.pdbx_seq_one_letter_code
_entity_poly.pdbx_strand_id
1 'polypeptide(L)'
;MENERFTKKKILIVATIGIVAVILVAVLLLAGEFNITQYLDEFTPPIMIVMGFELSIPVLFIVSFFTSDTIKKYLRVAGVVILVGLVGFYFYIPFMPIDISPNHPDEEWDSGSVVHILPAVTENRFLIKTSYEEPVEDPQLLVGGIPAKKMKMDTYGYFWGFDAQGLTPDTTYTLTLQDHTGNNLCDIWTLKTYPSRTSSPESVRIVSFTGSGGHDACRSWFGTGQMPLRLRKKIMNRALSFNPDILVGTGDQIYYDIKYGATPQSLGMSRRAVQHNGKFDFDKEVWGTKNEEVLKNAVDCQISYLYGTAFRSTPTYFIFDDHDYFVNDEAREKDSINFQLLMVWLNPYVEGGLSLPPKGLPLKLGRAAQKLYLPEFLPDQNLPKELPYTNESGRFEDVSECFGALRYGDLLEGVFYDTRRLKTVVDENGDFLGEDAVFIPKEAEDWLIQRMTANETEHVINFSPISYGWSAGKWGSWYPDVKITEDGKPVLTKEEEKYAWQEGWYLQHNRILGATQRSKSTQLFVCGDMHTQTAGWITRSGTVDLTDNPVASVLVGSLGANGGSYPSGGLRGIEAAPPVDLEVTEELPSYEKSGFVVMDITRDDITITFYGWRMDMDRESEIETLESHFTFEIPSAS
;
A
#
# COMPACT_ATOMS: atom_id res chain seq x y z
N MET A 1 -13.43 -59.86 37.90
CA MET A 1 -13.99 -58.59 38.41
C MET A 1 -12.94 -57.53 38.72
N GLU A 2 -11.73 -57.88 39.17
CA GLU A 2 -10.67 -56.89 39.47
C GLU A 2 -10.10 -56.19 38.23
N ASN A 3 -9.97 -56.92 37.12
CA ASN A 3 -9.45 -56.39 35.85
C ASN A 3 -10.43 -55.42 35.15
N GLU A 4 -11.73 -55.58 35.39
CA GLU A 4 -12.78 -54.70 34.84
C GLU A 4 -12.89 -53.38 35.62
N ARG A 5 -12.64 -53.44 36.93
CA ARG A 5 -12.60 -52.27 37.82
C ARG A 5 -11.36 -51.40 37.56
N PHE A 6 -10.24 -52.03 37.18
CA PHE A 6 -8.99 -51.34 36.82
C PHE A 6 -9.09 -50.64 35.46
N THR A 7 -9.75 -51.25 34.48
CA THR A 7 -9.97 -50.68 33.13
C THR A 7 -10.95 -49.50 33.17
N LYS A 8 -12.03 -49.56 33.98
CA LYS A 8 -12.93 -48.41 34.18
C LYS A 8 -12.23 -47.22 34.85
N LYS A 9 -11.29 -47.45 35.79
CA LYS A 9 -10.49 -46.39 36.43
C LYS A 9 -9.51 -45.72 35.45
N LYS A 10 -8.94 -46.47 34.50
CA LYS A 10 -8.06 -45.93 33.45
C LYS A 10 -8.81 -45.17 32.35
N ILE A 11 -9.98 -45.66 31.94
CA ILE A 11 -10.88 -44.92 31.04
C ILE A 11 -11.34 -43.62 31.69
N LEU A 12 -11.64 -43.64 33.00
CA LEU A 12 -11.96 -42.43 33.75
C LEU A 12 -10.78 -41.46 33.80
N ILE A 13 -9.54 -41.93 34.00
CA ILE A 13 -8.34 -41.07 33.98
C ILE A 13 -8.06 -40.48 32.59
N VAL A 14 -8.23 -41.25 31.51
CA VAL A 14 -8.05 -40.75 30.13
C VAL A 14 -9.16 -39.77 29.74
N ALA A 15 -10.40 -40.04 30.13
CA ALA A 15 -11.49 -39.08 30.02
C ALA A 15 -11.20 -37.84 30.87
N THR A 16 -10.67 -37.98 32.08
CA THR A 16 -10.25 -36.87 32.93
C THR A 16 -9.08 -36.10 32.31
N ILE A 17 -8.11 -36.70 31.62
CA ILE A 17 -7.01 -35.97 30.98
C ILE A 17 -7.50 -35.25 29.71
N GLY A 18 -8.36 -35.87 28.90
CA GLY A 18 -8.99 -35.20 27.76
C GLY A 18 -9.91 -34.05 28.21
N ILE A 19 -10.70 -34.28 29.25
CA ILE A 19 -11.53 -33.27 29.91
C ILE A 19 -10.64 -32.22 30.59
N VAL A 20 -9.51 -32.56 31.19
CA VAL A 20 -8.57 -31.60 31.80
C VAL A 20 -7.84 -30.81 30.72
N ALA A 21 -7.53 -31.35 29.54
CA ALA A 21 -6.97 -30.59 28.44
C ALA A 21 -8.01 -29.61 27.84
N VAL A 22 -9.25 -30.08 27.66
CA VAL A 22 -10.38 -29.23 27.25
C VAL A 22 -10.72 -28.21 28.33
N ILE A 23 -10.61 -28.56 29.61
CA ILE A 23 -10.80 -27.67 30.75
C ILE A 23 -9.58 -26.76 30.95
N LEU A 24 -8.36 -27.15 30.64
CA LEU A 24 -7.18 -26.26 30.71
C LEU A 24 -7.29 -25.20 29.64
N VAL A 25 -7.70 -25.62 28.43
CA VAL A 25 -8.09 -24.71 27.36
C VAL A 25 -9.26 -23.86 27.85
N ALA A 26 -10.35 -24.43 28.37
CA ALA A 26 -11.48 -23.67 28.90
C ALA A 26 -11.14 -22.77 30.11
N VAL A 27 -10.15 -23.10 30.94
CA VAL A 27 -9.71 -22.33 32.11
C VAL A 27 -8.76 -21.22 31.68
N LEU A 28 -7.91 -21.44 30.68
CA LEU A 28 -7.19 -20.36 29.99
C LEU A 28 -8.17 -19.40 29.29
N LEU A 29 -9.29 -19.92 28.78
CA LEU A 29 -10.39 -19.15 28.17
C LEU A 29 -11.28 -18.44 29.20
N LEU A 30 -11.43 -19.00 30.41
CA LEU A 30 -12.25 -18.45 31.51
C LEU A 30 -11.47 -17.59 32.51
N ALA A 31 -10.13 -17.56 32.42
CA ALA A 31 -9.24 -16.74 33.26
C ALA A 31 -9.33 -15.23 32.96
N GLY A 32 -10.26 -14.80 32.11
CA GLY A 32 -10.69 -13.39 32.01
C GLY A 32 -9.80 -12.48 31.17
N GLU A 33 -8.62 -12.94 30.72
CA GLU A 33 -7.75 -12.17 29.81
C GLU A 33 -7.90 -12.57 28.33
N PHE A 34 -8.73 -13.57 28.02
CA PHE A 34 -8.86 -14.14 26.67
C PHE A 34 -10.31 -14.09 26.16
N ASN A 35 -10.60 -13.20 25.21
CA ASN A 35 -11.90 -13.13 24.54
C ASN A 35 -11.95 -14.11 23.35
N ILE A 36 -12.49 -15.31 23.59
CA ILE A 36 -12.55 -16.37 22.57
C ILE A 36 -13.45 -16.03 21.39
N THR A 37 -14.47 -15.20 21.61
CA THR A 37 -15.41 -14.79 20.56
C THR A 37 -14.72 -13.88 19.54
N GLN A 38 -13.83 -12.99 20.00
CA GLN A 38 -12.98 -12.20 19.12
C GLN A 38 -11.97 -13.07 18.34
N TYR A 39 -11.42 -14.11 18.95
CA TYR A 39 -10.49 -15.05 18.30
C TYR A 39 -11.18 -16.04 17.36
N LEU A 40 -12.40 -16.50 17.66
CA LEU A 40 -13.13 -17.42 16.79
C LEU A 40 -13.69 -16.73 15.54
N ASP A 41 -13.94 -15.42 15.61
CA ASP A 41 -14.31 -14.61 14.46
C ASP A 41 -13.08 -14.21 13.61
N GLU A 42 -11.88 -14.11 14.19
CA GLU A 42 -10.62 -13.81 13.47
C GLU A 42 -9.93 -15.04 12.84
N PHE A 43 -10.11 -16.25 13.40
CA PHE A 43 -9.47 -17.46 12.88
C PHE A 43 -10.41 -18.25 11.98
N THR A 44 -10.18 -18.15 10.67
CA THR A 44 -10.83 -18.98 9.64
C THR A 44 -10.92 -20.46 10.10
N PRO A 45 -12.07 -21.14 10.00
CA PRO A 45 -12.24 -22.55 10.34
C PRO A 45 -11.12 -23.49 9.82
N PRO A 46 -10.52 -23.24 8.63
CA PRO A 46 -9.34 -23.96 8.16
C PRO A 46 -8.14 -23.97 9.12
N ILE A 47 -7.78 -22.85 9.77
CA ILE A 47 -6.61 -22.78 10.66
C ILE A 47 -6.84 -23.67 11.89
N MET A 48 -8.04 -23.60 12.47
CA MET A 48 -8.42 -24.40 13.63
C MET A 48 -8.38 -25.90 13.34
N ILE A 49 -8.71 -26.30 12.10
CA ILE A 49 -8.59 -27.70 11.65
C ILE A 49 -7.12 -28.14 11.64
N VAL A 50 -6.21 -27.32 11.08
CA VAL A 50 -4.78 -27.65 11.02
C VAL A 50 -4.16 -27.70 12.42
N MET A 51 -4.45 -26.70 13.26
CA MET A 51 -4.02 -26.70 14.66
C MET A 51 -4.56 -27.93 15.41
N GLY A 52 -5.81 -28.32 15.15
CA GLY A 52 -6.42 -29.53 15.69
C GLY A 52 -5.65 -30.80 15.29
N PHE A 53 -5.26 -30.92 14.03
CA PHE A 53 -4.42 -32.03 13.57
C PHE A 53 -3.04 -32.02 14.23
N GLU A 54 -2.40 -30.86 14.34
CA GLU A 54 -1.08 -30.71 14.96
C GLU A 54 -1.10 -31.10 16.44
N LEU A 55 -2.06 -30.58 17.21
CA LEU A 55 -2.23 -30.90 18.62
C LEU A 55 -2.65 -32.36 18.84
N SER A 56 -3.31 -32.98 17.86
CA SER A 56 -3.67 -34.40 17.96
C SER A 56 -2.46 -35.33 17.97
N ILE A 57 -1.35 -34.98 17.31
CA ILE A 57 -0.15 -35.81 17.24
C ILE A 57 0.42 -36.12 18.64
N PRO A 58 0.83 -35.13 19.46
CA PRO A 58 1.39 -35.40 20.78
C PRO A 58 0.37 -36.11 21.68
N VAL A 59 -0.91 -35.77 21.58
CA VAL A 59 -1.98 -36.45 22.33
C VAL A 59 -2.04 -37.93 21.98
N LEU A 60 -2.07 -38.28 20.69
CA LEU A 60 -2.09 -39.67 20.22
C LEU A 60 -0.85 -40.44 20.71
N PHE A 61 0.34 -39.83 20.67
CA PHE A 61 1.57 -40.45 21.18
C PHE A 61 1.55 -40.64 22.69
N ILE A 62 1.10 -39.64 23.46
CA ILE A 62 0.99 -39.72 24.93
C ILE A 62 -0.03 -40.78 25.34
N VAL A 63 -1.23 -40.77 24.76
CA VAL A 63 -2.28 -41.76 25.05
C VAL A 63 -1.83 -43.17 24.69
N SER A 64 -0.98 -43.34 23.66
CA SER A 64 -0.44 -44.65 23.28
C SER A 64 0.35 -45.34 24.41
N PHE A 65 0.92 -44.61 25.37
CA PHE A 65 1.65 -45.19 26.51
C PHE A 65 0.72 -45.84 27.55
N PHE A 66 -0.57 -45.51 27.55
CA PHE A 66 -1.53 -45.95 28.58
C PHE A 66 -2.56 -46.95 28.06
N THR A 67 -2.42 -47.43 26.81
CA THR A 67 -3.38 -48.33 26.14
C THR A 67 -2.78 -49.72 25.90
N SER A 68 -3.64 -50.70 25.57
CA SER A 68 -3.21 -52.06 25.21
C SER A 68 -2.32 -52.06 23.95
N ASP A 69 -1.43 -53.03 23.79
CA ASP A 69 -0.47 -53.10 22.67
C ASP A 69 -1.10 -52.96 21.28
N THR A 70 -2.28 -53.55 21.08
CA THR A 70 -3.04 -53.43 19.83
C THR A 70 -3.46 -51.98 19.57
N ILE A 71 -4.11 -51.32 20.53
CA ILE A 71 -4.57 -49.92 20.45
C ILE A 71 -3.37 -48.96 20.33
N LYS A 72 -2.30 -49.19 21.11
CA LYS A 72 -1.06 -48.42 21.06
C LYS A 72 -0.45 -48.38 19.65
N LYS A 73 -0.43 -49.52 18.94
CA LYS A 73 0.06 -49.58 17.54
C LYS A 73 -0.80 -48.70 16.63
N TYR A 74 -2.13 -48.79 16.74
CA TYR A 74 -3.03 -47.97 15.93
C TYR A 74 -2.89 -46.47 16.21
N LEU A 75 -2.82 -46.06 17.48
CA LEU A 75 -2.65 -44.64 17.85
C LEU A 75 -1.33 -44.07 17.34
N ARG A 76 -0.23 -44.82 17.44
CA ARG A 76 1.07 -44.39 16.91
C ARG A 76 1.08 -44.31 15.39
N VAL A 77 0.49 -45.30 14.70
CA VAL A 77 0.35 -45.26 13.24
C VAL A 77 -0.49 -44.06 12.82
N ALA A 78 -1.62 -43.80 13.48
CA ALA A 78 -2.44 -42.62 13.22
C ALA A 78 -1.65 -41.31 13.42
N GLY A 79 -0.90 -41.19 14.54
CA GLY A 79 -0.04 -40.02 14.78
C GLY A 79 1.03 -39.83 13.70
N VAL A 80 1.67 -40.90 13.22
CA VAL A 80 2.63 -40.84 12.11
C VAL A 80 1.95 -40.46 10.80
N VAL A 81 0.77 -41.00 10.49
CA VAL A 81 0.03 -40.66 9.27
C VAL A 81 -0.36 -39.19 9.27
N ILE A 82 -0.87 -38.66 10.38
CA ILE A 82 -1.22 -37.23 10.51
C ILE A 82 0.04 -36.37 10.36
N LEU A 83 1.15 -36.75 11.00
CA LEU A 83 2.42 -36.04 10.86
C LEU A 83 2.92 -35.99 9.41
N VAL A 84 2.92 -37.14 8.70
CA VAL A 84 3.34 -37.19 7.29
C VAL A 84 2.39 -36.38 6.41
N GLY A 85 1.09 -36.41 6.69
CA GLY A 85 0.09 -35.60 6.00
C GLY A 85 0.33 -34.10 6.18
N LEU A 86 0.57 -33.64 7.41
CA LEU A 86 0.90 -32.24 7.71
C LEU A 86 2.23 -31.82 7.07
N VAL A 87 3.26 -32.67 7.12
CA VAL A 87 4.52 -32.41 6.44
C VAL A 87 4.28 -32.23 4.94
N GLY A 88 3.55 -33.16 4.30
CA GLY A 88 3.17 -33.05 2.89
C GLY A 88 2.38 -31.77 2.58
N PHE A 89 1.43 -31.40 3.44
CA PHE A 89 0.66 -30.16 3.33
C PHE A 89 1.55 -28.90 3.41
N TYR A 90 2.45 -28.83 4.39
CA TYR A 90 3.40 -27.72 4.53
C TYR A 90 4.45 -27.67 3.41
N PHE A 91 4.72 -28.79 2.75
CA PHE A 91 5.50 -28.80 1.50
C PHE A 91 4.69 -28.34 0.30
N TYR A 92 3.36 -28.54 0.29
CA TYR A 92 2.49 -28.15 -0.81
C TYR A 92 2.15 -26.65 -0.81
N ILE A 93 1.94 -26.03 0.36
CA ILE A 93 1.56 -24.60 0.50
C ILE A 93 2.34 -23.65 -0.43
N PRO A 94 3.68 -23.71 -0.52
CA PRO A 94 4.43 -22.80 -1.38
C PRO A 94 4.14 -22.94 -2.88
N PHE A 95 3.56 -24.06 -3.31
CA PHE A 95 3.24 -24.37 -4.72
C PHE A 95 1.79 -24.08 -5.09
N MET A 96 0.99 -23.50 -4.19
CA MET A 96 -0.31 -22.99 -4.58
C MET A 96 -0.14 -21.97 -5.72
N PRO A 97 -1.01 -21.99 -6.74
CA PRO A 97 -0.95 -21.05 -7.84
C PRO A 97 -0.93 -19.60 -7.37
N ILE A 98 -0.21 -18.78 -8.11
CA ILE A 98 -0.10 -17.33 -7.95
C ILE A 98 -0.56 -16.74 -9.27
N ASP A 99 -1.45 -15.75 -9.22
CA ASP A 99 -1.84 -15.04 -10.43
C ASP A 99 -0.67 -14.15 -10.88
N ILE A 100 -0.21 -14.38 -12.10
CA ILE A 100 0.87 -13.66 -12.77
C ILE A 100 0.42 -13.14 -14.14
N SER A 101 -0.88 -13.17 -14.41
CA SER A 101 -1.41 -12.62 -15.66
C SER A 101 -1.30 -11.09 -15.64
N PRO A 102 -0.92 -10.42 -16.73
CA PRO A 102 -1.04 -8.96 -16.80
C PRO A 102 -2.50 -8.47 -16.94
N ASN A 103 -2.73 -7.16 -16.77
CA ASN A 103 -4.05 -6.53 -16.95
C ASN A 103 -4.13 -5.86 -18.33
N HIS A 104 -4.78 -6.54 -19.28
CA HIS A 104 -5.07 -6.03 -20.62
C HIS A 104 -6.59 -6.03 -20.80
N PRO A 105 -7.31 -5.03 -20.28
CA PRO A 105 -8.77 -5.04 -20.24
C PRO A 105 -9.44 -4.77 -21.60
N ASP A 106 -8.67 -4.27 -22.57
CA ASP A 106 -9.15 -3.98 -23.91
C ASP A 106 -8.90 -5.18 -24.83
N GLU A 107 -9.95 -5.95 -25.10
CA GLU A 107 -9.88 -7.14 -25.96
C GLU A 107 -9.67 -6.80 -27.45
N GLU A 108 -9.86 -5.54 -27.85
CA GLU A 108 -9.71 -5.08 -29.24
C GLU A 108 -8.32 -4.49 -29.53
N TRP A 109 -7.48 -4.33 -28.51
CA TRP A 109 -6.12 -3.80 -28.63
C TRP A 109 -5.08 -4.88 -28.34
N ASP A 110 -4.29 -5.26 -29.34
CA ASP A 110 -3.26 -6.29 -29.19
C ASP A 110 -2.05 -5.73 -28.41
N SER A 111 -1.82 -6.26 -27.21
CA SER A 111 -0.66 -5.89 -26.39
C SER A 111 0.66 -6.44 -26.94
N GLY A 112 0.63 -7.38 -27.88
CA GLY A 112 1.82 -8.07 -28.37
C GLY A 112 2.68 -8.56 -27.21
N SER A 113 3.96 -8.19 -27.21
CA SER A 113 4.90 -8.57 -26.13
C SER A 113 4.99 -7.56 -24.98
N VAL A 114 4.19 -6.49 -25.02
CA VAL A 114 4.21 -5.42 -24.02
C VAL A 114 3.38 -5.83 -22.81
N VAL A 115 4.04 -5.87 -21.66
CA VAL A 115 3.42 -6.24 -20.38
C VAL A 115 2.76 -5.05 -19.72
N HIS A 116 3.43 -3.89 -19.66
CA HIS A 116 2.84 -2.68 -19.10
C HIS A 116 3.21 -1.40 -19.85
N ILE A 117 2.34 -0.39 -19.75
CA ILE A 117 2.56 0.97 -20.24
C ILE A 117 2.02 1.96 -19.20
N LEU A 118 2.89 2.77 -18.61
CA LEU A 118 2.52 3.84 -17.68
C LEU A 118 3.02 5.20 -18.18
N PRO A 119 2.13 6.15 -18.52
CA PRO A 119 2.51 7.49 -18.92
C PRO A 119 2.41 8.50 -17.76
N ALA A 120 3.35 9.44 -17.70
CA ALA A 120 3.21 10.75 -17.07
C ALA A 120 3.19 11.83 -18.15
N VAL A 121 2.43 12.89 -17.90
CA VAL A 121 2.12 13.92 -18.90
C VAL A 121 2.24 15.32 -18.30
N THR A 122 2.69 16.29 -19.10
CA THR A 122 2.48 17.73 -18.89
C THR A 122 1.84 18.33 -20.14
N GLU A 123 1.71 19.66 -20.17
CA GLU A 123 1.27 20.38 -21.36
C GLU A 123 2.19 20.17 -22.60
N ASN A 124 3.43 19.72 -22.41
CA ASN A 124 4.39 19.63 -23.52
C ASN A 124 5.37 18.43 -23.46
N ARG A 125 5.12 17.48 -22.57
CA ARG A 125 6.04 16.35 -22.35
C ARG A 125 5.27 15.07 -22.00
N PHE A 126 5.72 13.95 -22.56
CA PHE A 126 5.35 12.61 -22.13
C PHE A 126 6.59 11.89 -21.59
N LEU A 127 6.45 11.26 -20.44
CA LEU A 127 7.38 10.25 -19.94
C LEU A 127 6.63 8.93 -19.83
N ILE A 128 7.04 7.93 -20.61
CA ILE A 128 6.33 6.65 -20.70
C ILE A 128 7.28 5.52 -20.29
N LYS A 129 6.84 4.69 -19.34
CA LYS A 129 7.54 3.47 -18.93
C LYS A 129 6.84 2.25 -19.48
N THR A 130 7.65 1.30 -19.92
CA THR A 130 7.20 0.05 -20.55
C THR A 130 8.00 -1.14 -20.05
N SER A 131 7.35 -2.31 -20.01
CA SER A 131 8.05 -3.58 -19.88
C SER A 131 7.55 -4.63 -20.87
N TYR A 132 8.33 -5.70 -21.03
CA TYR A 132 8.13 -6.71 -22.05
C TYR A 132 8.21 -8.13 -21.47
N GLU A 133 7.56 -9.09 -22.11
CA GLU A 133 7.61 -10.50 -21.72
C GLU A 133 9.02 -11.09 -21.87
N GLU A 134 9.73 -10.65 -22.90
CA GLU A 134 11.10 -11.04 -23.23
C GLU A 134 11.97 -9.78 -23.39
N PRO A 135 13.30 -9.86 -23.22
CA PRO A 135 14.18 -8.73 -23.43
C PRO A 135 14.06 -8.16 -24.84
N VAL A 136 13.88 -6.85 -24.94
CA VAL A 136 13.85 -6.14 -26.23
C VAL A 136 15.12 -5.32 -26.41
N GLU A 137 15.73 -5.47 -27.59
CA GLU A 137 16.89 -4.68 -28.00
C GLU A 137 16.42 -3.40 -28.69
N ASP A 138 16.88 -2.26 -28.15
CA ASP A 138 16.79 -0.93 -28.74
C ASP A 138 15.39 -0.49 -29.25
N PRO A 139 14.28 -0.72 -28.51
CA PRO A 139 12.94 -0.35 -28.96
C PRO A 139 12.81 1.15 -29.19
N GLN A 140 11.86 1.57 -30.03
CA GLN A 140 11.61 2.97 -30.37
C GLN A 140 10.15 3.32 -30.14
N LEU A 141 9.90 4.38 -29.37
CA LEU A 141 8.59 5.01 -29.28
C LEU A 141 8.53 6.19 -30.24
N LEU A 142 7.54 6.20 -31.13
CA LEU A 142 7.19 7.32 -31.99
C LEU A 142 5.97 8.04 -31.41
N VAL A 143 6.06 9.36 -31.23
CA VAL A 143 4.96 10.23 -30.78
C VAL A 143 4.63 11.19 -31.92
N GLY A 144 3.46 10.99 -32.55
CA GLY A 144 3.11 11.70 -33.79
C GLY A 144 4.11 11.46 -34.92
N GLY A 145 4.75 10.28 -34.95
CA GLY A 145 5.80 9.92 -35.91
C GLY A 145 7.21 10.42 -35.56
N ILE A 146 7.37 11.14 -34.44
CA ILE A 146 8.68 11.65 -33.99
C ILE A 146 9.25 10.71 -32.92
N PRO A 147 10.49 10.21 -33.07
CA PRO A 147 11.14 9.39 -32.05
C PRO A 147 11.33 10.11 -30.71
N ALA A 148 10.92 9.46 -29.62
CA ALA A 148 11.22 9.88 -28.25
C ALA A 148 12.66 9.48 -27.84
N LYS A 149 13.24 10.21 -26.89
CA LYS A 149 14.50 9.81 -26.24
C LYS A 149 14.24 8.54 -25.44
N LYS A 150 15.05 7.50 -25.59
CA LYS A 150 14.88 6.22 -24.91
C LYS A 150 15.97 5.96 -23.89
N MET A 151 15.66 5.16 -22.87
CA MET A 151 16.61 4.68 -21.88
C MET A 151 16.26 3.25 -21.46
N LYS A 152 17.25 2.36 -21.51
CA LYS A 152 17.15 1.03 -20.92
C LYS A 152 17.17 1.16 -19.39
N MET A 153 16.14 0.66 -18.73
CA MET A 153 15.93 0.89 -17.28
C MET A 153 16.49 -0.23 -16.42
N ASP A 154 16.60 -1.44 -16.96
CA ASP A 154 17.16 -2.62 -16.30
C ASP A 154 18.47 -3.09 -16.97
N THR A 155 19.09 -4.14 -16.42
CA THR A 155 20.34 -4.67 -16.98
C THR A 155 20.11 -5.40 -18.31
N TYR A 156 18.96 -6.07 -18.46
CA TYR A 156 18.75 -7.08 -19.50
C TYR A 156 17.90 -6.61 -20.68
N GLY A 157 17.14 -5.51 -20.57
CA GLY A 157 16.29 -4.98 -21.64
C GLY A 157 14.81 -5.36 -21.50
N TYR A 158 14.37 -5.79 -20.32
CA TYR A 158 12.93 -6.00 -20.04
C TYR A 158 12.19 -4.70 -19.78
N PHE A 159 12.89 -3.62 -19.43
CA PHE A 159 12.27 -2.34 -19.06
C PHE A 159 12.90 -1.19 -19.82
N TRP A 160 12.03 -0.35 -20.39
CA TRP A 160 12.42 0.82 -21.16
C TRP A 160 11.56 2.02 -20.79
N GLY A 161 12.21 3.18 -20.67
CA GLY A 161 11.52 4.46 -20.58
C GLY A 161 11.72 5.28 -21.85
N PHE A 162 10.76 6.15 -22.12
CA PHE A 162 10.74 7.05 -23.27
C PHE A 162 10.32 8.45 -22.84
N ASP A 163 11.05 9.45 -23.32
CA ASP A 163 10.87 10.85 -22.99
C ASP A 163 10.68 11.66 -24.28
N ALA A 164 9.45 12.12 -24.51
CA ALA A 164 9.07 12.95 -25.64
C ALA A 164 8.79 14.36 -25.14
N GLN A 165 9.56 15.34 -25.60
CA GLN A 165 9.50 16.73 -25.16
C GLN A 165 9.10 17.66 -26.31
N GLY A 166 8.72 18.90 -25.98
CA GLY A 166 8.36 19.92 -26.97
C GLY A 166 7.04 19.64 -27.68
N LEU A 167 6.15 18.88 -27.04
CA LEU A 167 4.81 18.61 -27.53
C LEU A 167 3.94 19.87 -27.42
N THR A 168 2.88 19.91 -28.21
CA THR A 168 1.90 20.99 -28.19
C THR A 168 0.87 20.73 -27.08
N PRO A 169 0.50 21.74 -26.28
CA PRO A 169 -0.58 21.61 -25.29
C PRO A 169 -1.91 21.18 -25.91
N ASP A 170 -2.74 20.53 -25.08
CA ASP A 170 -4.10 20.09 -25.42
C ASP A 170 -4.19 19.27 -26.72
N THR A 171 -3.15 18.50 -27.05
CA THR A 171 -3.01 17.81 -28.34
C THR A 171 -2.99 16.30 -28.13
N THR A 172 -3.82 15.60 -28.88
CA THR A 172 -3.81 14.13 -28.92
C THR A 172 -2.79 13.65 -29.94
N TYR A 173 -1.83 12.85 -29.49
CA TYR A 173 -0.82 12.23 -30.33
C TYR A 173 -1.14 10.76 -30.54
N THR A 174 -0.76 10.25 -31.71
CA THR A 174 -0.69 8.82 -32.00
C THR A 174 0.66 8.27 -31.56
N LEU A 175 0.67 7.13 -30.88
CA LEU A 175 1.86 6.49 -30.33
C LEU A 175 2.07 5.13 -31.01
N THR A 176 3.30 4.86 -31.40
CA THR A 176 3.70 3.57 -31.98
C THR A 176 4.99 3.11 -31.32
N LEU A 177 4.98 1.88 -30.81
CA LEU A 177 6.13 1.26 -30.16
C LEU A 177 6.69 0.16 -31.07
N GLN A 178 7.95 0.27 -31.44
CA GLN A 178 8.59 -0.58 -32.44
C GLN A 178 9.84 -1.26 -31.90
N ASP A 179 10.14 -2.46 -32.41
CA ASP A 179 11.43 -3.10 -32.22
C ASP A 179 12.54 -2.45 -33.07
N HIS A 180 13.79 -2.90 -32.91
CA HIS A 180 14.93 -2.39 -33.68
C HIS A 180 14.84 -2.64 -35.20
N THR A 181 13.92 -3.49 -35.66
CA THR A 181 13.68 -3.78 -37.08
C THR A 181 12.53 -2.96 -37.67
N GLY A 182 11.80 -2.22 -36.83
CA GLY A 182 10.65 -1.40 -37.20
C GLY A 182 9.29 -2.12 -37.15
N ASN A 183 9.22 -3.35 -36.61
CA ASN A 183 7.93 -4.00 -36.37
C ASN A 183 7.29 -3.44 -35.12
N ASN A 184 5.97 -3.30 -35.13
CA ASN A 184 5.23 -2.88 -33.95
C ASN A 184 5.27 -3.97 -32.87
N LEU A 185 5.54 -3.56 -31.62
CA LEU A 185 5.56 -4.43 -30.45
C LEU A 185 4.17 -4.62 -29.82
N CYS A 186 3.25 -3.72 -30.13
CA CYS A 186 1.84 -3.73 -29.76
C CYS A 186 1.04 -2.85 -30.74
N ASP A 187 -0.28 -2.85 -30.62
CA ASP A 187 -1.15 -1.98 -31.39
C ASP A 187 -0.92 -0.50 -31.07
N ILE A 188 -1.20 0.34 -32.05
CA ILE A 188 -1.12 1.80 -31.94
C ILE A 188 -2.15 2.31 -30.93
N TRP A 189 -1.81 3.34 -30.16
CA TRP A 189 -2.75 3.99 -29.23
C TRP A 189 -2.58 5.52 -29.24
N THR A 190 -3.39 6.22 -28.45
CA THR A 190 -3.33 7.69 -28.34
C THR A 190 -3.07 8.14 -26.92
N LEU A 191 -2.41 9.29 -26.76
CA LEU A 191 -2.21 9.97 -25.49
C LEU A 191 -2.31 11.49 -25.72
N LYS A 192 -2.92 12.20 -24.77
CA LYS A 192 -3.19 13.63 -24.88
C LYS A 192 -2.32 14.41 -23.90
N THR A 193 -1.71 15.51 -24.35
CA THR A 193 -1.06 16.49 -23.47
C THR A 193 -2.07 17.31 -22.69
N TYR A 194 -1.69 17.84 -21.53
CA TYR A 194 -2.58 18.71 -20.77
C TYR A 194 -2.81 20.07 -21.44
N PRO A 195 -3.89 20.78 -21.06
CA PRO A 195 -4.09 22.16 -21.44
C PRO A 195 -2.93 23.04 -20.96
N SER A 196 -2.66 24.13 -21.69
CA SER A 196 -1.60 25.05 -21.31
C SER A 196 -1.95 25.79 -20.02
N ARG A 197 -0.96 26.23 -19.23
CA ARG A 197 -1.23 26.93 -17.95
C ARG A 197 -2.13 28.16 -18.05
N THR A 198 -2.13 28.80 -19.21
CA THR A 198 -2.91 30.01 -19.52
C THR A 198 -4.28 29.72 -20.10
N SER A 199 -4.63 28.44 -20.27
CA SER A 199 -5.96 28.02 -20.73
C SER A 199 -6.91 27.89 -19.54
N SER A 200 -8.21 27.97 -19.85
CA SER A 200 -9.29 27.90 -18.87
C SER A 200 -10.18 26.68 -19.14
N PRO A 201 -9.71 25.46 -18.83
CA PRO A 201 -10.51 24.25 -19.02
C PRO A 201 -11.75 24.29 -18.11
N GLU A 202 -12.84 23.71 -18.60
CA GLU A 202 -14.13 23.69 -17.89
C GLU A 202 -14.15 22.64 -16.77
N SER A 203 -13.48 21.50 -16.99
CA SER A 203 -13.47 20.39 -16.04
C SER A 203 -12.25 19.49 -16.19
N VAL A 204 -11.96 18.71 -15.15
CA VAL A 204 -11.04 17.57 -15.17
C VAL A 204 -11.54 16.48 -14.23
N ARG A 205 -11.40 15.21 -14.62
CA ARG A 205 -11.73 14.05 -13.79
C ARG A 205 -10.48 13.32 -13.31
N ILE A 206 -10.37 13.12 -12.00
CA ILE A 206 -9.28 12.36 -11.38
C ILE A 206 -9.85 11.13 -10.70
N VAL A 207 -9.23 9.97 -10.92
CA VAL A 207 -9.43 8.80 -10.06
C VAL A 207 -8.24 8.68 -9.11
N SER A 208 -8.50 8.51 -7.82
CA SER A 208 -7.45 8.32 -6.82
C SER A 208 -7.70 7.12 -5.92
N PHE A 209 -6.61 6.46 -5.53
CA PHE A 209 -6.59 5.28 -4.67
C PHE A 209 -5.27 5.20 -3.91
N THR A 210 -5.21 4.41 -2.84
CA THR A 210 -3.97 4.05 -2.14
C THR A 210 -3.85 2.53 -2.01
N GLY A 211 -2.74 2.02 -1.49
CA GLY A 211 -2.60 0.63 -1.07
C GLY A 211 -2.97 -0.39 -2.15
N SER A 212 -2.55 -0.15 -3.40
CA SER A 212 -2.88 -1.01 -4.53
C SER A 212 -2.02 -2.27 -4.61
N GLY A 213 -0.90 -2.29 -3.87
CA GLY A 213 0.01 -3.43 -3.84
C GLY A 213 -0.59 -4.69 -3.22
N GLY A 214 0.26 -5.69 -3.08
CA GLY A 214 -0.06 -6.99 -2.52
C GLY A 214 0.38 -8.10 -3.44
N HIS A 215 1.17 -9.04 -2.92
CA HIS A 215 1.62 -10.19 -3.70
C HIS A 215 0.88 -11.45 -3.27
N ASP A 216 0.31 -12.19 -4.22
CA ASP A 216 -0.37 -13.46 -3.97
C ASP A 216 0.53 -14.52 -3.30
N ALA A 217 1.86 -14.41 -3.42
CA ALA A 217 2.83 -15.24 -2.70
C ALA A 217 2.86 -14.93 -1.19
N CYS A 218 2.50 -13.72 -0.79
CA CYS A 218 2.39 -13.30 0.61
C CYS A 218 1.01 -13.63 1.21
N ARG A 219 0.06 -14.11 0.39
CA ARG A 219 -1.23 -14.59 0.90
C ARG A 219 -1.06 -15.95 1.57
N SER A 220 -1.69 -16.08 2.73
CA SER A 220 -1.74 -17.35 3.44
C SER A 220 -2.57 -18.38 2.66
N TRP A 221 -2.36 -19.66 2.97
CA TRP A 221 -3.10 -20.76 2.34
C TRP A 221 -4.60 -20.76 2.66
N PHE A 222 -5.00 -20.07 3.72
CA PHE A 222 -6.40 -19.89 4.12
C PHE A 222 -6.97 -18.53 3.70
N GLY A 223 -6.24 -17.78 2.86
CA GLY A 223 -6.78 -16.59 2.17
C GLY A 223 -6.64 -15.26 2.90
N THR A 224 -5.82 -15.17 3.95
CA THR A 224 -5.46 -13.89 4.58
C THR A 224 -4.30 -13.19 3.88
N GLY A 225 -4.23 -11.87 4.02
CA GLY A 225 -3.30 -10.98 3.32
C GLY A 225 -4.01 -10.07 2.32
N GLN A 226 -3.24 -9.19 1.66
CA GLN A 226 -3.74 -8.24 0.66
C GLN A 226 -4.52 -8.94 -0.45
N MET A 227 -5.53 -8.27 -1.01
CA MET A 227 -6.44 -8.78 -2.02
C MET A 227 -5.71 -9.47 -3.19
N PRO A 228 -6.26 -10.59 -3.71
CA PRO A 228 -5.69 -11.25 -4.87
C PRO A 228 -5.57 -10.30 -6.06
N LEU A 229 -4.52 -10.45 -6.86
CA LEU A 229 -4.29 -9.64 -8.07
C LEU A 229 -5.53 -9.57 -8.96
N ARG A 230 -6.18 -10.70 -9.22
CA ARG A 230 -7.40 -10.79 -10.03
C ARG A 230 -8.53 -9.86 -9.55
N LEU A 231 -8.71 -9.70 -8.24
CA LEU A 231 -9.76 -8.84 -7.68
C LEU A 231 -9.36 -7.37 -7.73
N ARG A 232 -8.08 -7.06 -7.44
CA ARG A 232 -7.54 -5.71 -7.58
C ARG A 232 -7.67 -5.18 -9.01
N LYS A 233 -7.40 -6.02 -10.03
CA LYS A 233 -7.65 -5.69 -11.44
C LYS A 233 -9.11 -5.34 -11.72
N LYS A 234 -10.07 -6.11 -11.19
CA LYS A 234 -11.50 -5.83 -11.39
C LYS A 234 -11.90 -4.48 -10.81
N ILE A 235 -11.47 -4.18 -9.59
CA ILE A 235 -11.72 -2.87 -8.96
C ILE A 235 -11.07 -1.76 -9.78
N MET A 236 -9.84 -1.96 -10.24
CA MET A 236 -9.14 -0.98 -11.07
C MET A 236 -9.84 -0.73 -12.41
N ASN A 237 -10.27 -1.79 -13.09
CA ASN A 237 -10.98 -1.68 -14.36
C ASN A 237 -12.35 -1.01 -14.17
N ARG A 238 -13.00 -1.22 -13.01
CA ARG A 238 -14.18 -0.44 -12.64
C ARG A 238 -13.85 1.04 -12.47
N ALA A 239 -12.74 1.39 -11.82
CA ALA A 239 -12.30 2.77 -11.69
C ALA A 239 -12.04 3.43 -13.06
N LEU A 240 -11.43 2.70 -13.99
CA LEU A 240 -11.20 3.15 -15.37
C LEU A 240 -12.49 3.34 -16.18
N SER A 241 -13.56 2.58 -15.88
CA SER A 241 -14.84 2.72 -16.58
C SER A 241 -15.49 4.10 -16.43
N PHE A 242 -15.02 4.91 -15.48
CA PHE A 242 -15.42 6.31 -15.31
C PHE A 242 -14.67 7.28 -16.24
N ASN A 243 -13.79 6.78 -17.11
CA ASN A 243 -13.00 7.56 -18.07
C ASN A 243 -12.25 8.74 -17.42
N PRO A 244 -11.37 8.49 -16.44
CA PRO A 244 -10.60 9.57 -15.82
C PRO A 244 -9.64 10.22 -16.82
N ASP A 245 -9.42 11.51 -16.66
CA ASP A 245 -8.33 12.22 -17.34
C ASP A 245 -6.98 11.92 -16.67
N ILE A 246 -7.00 11.62 -15.37
CA ILE A 246 -5.79 11.44 -14.54
C ILE A 246 -6.02 10.34 -13.49
N LEU A 247 -5.00 9.53 -13.25
CA LEU A 247 -4.94 8.57 -12.16
C LEU A 247 -3.87 8.94 -11.14
N VAL A 248 -4.21 8.84 -9.85
CA VAL A 248 -3.29 9.13 -8.75
C VAL A 248 -3.27 8.00 -7.72
N GLY A 249 -2.11 7.34 -7.58
CA GLY A 249 -1.81 6.43 -6.48
C GLY A 249 -1.11 7.16 -5.33
N THR A 250 -1.75 7.27 -4.17
CA THR A 250 -1.23 8.03 -3.02
C THR A 250 -0.48 7.13 -2.02
N GLY A 251 0.48 6.33 -2.48
CA GLY A 251 1.27 5.44 -1.61
C GLY A 251 0.89 3.96 -1.67
N ASP A 252 1.80 3.12 -1.19
CA ASP A 252 1.66 1.67 -1.05
C ASP A 252 1.32 0.93 -2.35
N GLN A 253 2.11 1.21 -3.39
CA GLN A 253 2.04 0.48 -4.65
C GLN A 253 2.62 -0.94 -4.50
N ILE A 254 3.44 -1.17 -3.47
CA ILE A 254 4.14 -2.43 -3.19
C ILE A 254 3.92 -2.79 -1.72
N TYR A 255 3.53 -4.04 -1.41
CA TYR A 255 3.62 -4.64 -0.06
C TYR A 255 4.57 -5.82 -0.09
N TYR A 256 5.83 -5.59 0.28
CA TYR A 256 6.85 -6.63 0.23
C TYR A 256 7.93 -6.44 1.30
N ASP A 257 7.52 -6.15 2.53
CA ASP A 257 8.47 -5.79 3.60
C ASP A 257 9.52 -6.87 3.85
N ILE A 258 10.76 -6.42 4.07
CA ILE A 258 11.92 -7.30 4.25
C ILE A 258 12.67 -7.08 5.55
N LYS A 259 12.36 -6.00 6.29
CA LYS A 259 13.10 -5.63 7.50
C LYS A 259 12.24 -4.88 8.51
N TYR A 260 12.60 -5.07 9.79
CA TYR A 260 12.00 -4.46 10.99
C TYR A 260 10.53 -4.83 11.23
N GLY A 261 10.17 -4.96 12.51
CA GLY A 261 8.79 -5.26 12.89
C GLY A 261 8.33 -6.67 12.52
N ALA A 262 7.01 -6.84 12.51
CA ALA A 262 6.33 -8.12 12.32
C ALA A 262 5.79 -8.35 10.90
N THR A 263 5.76 -7.30 10.08
CA THR A 263 5.24 -7.39 8.71
C THR A 263 6.15 -8.19 7.76
N PRO A 264 7.50 -8.17 7.85
CA PRO A 264 8.33 -8.95 6.93
C PRO A 264 8.02 -10.45 6.95
N GLN A 265 7.67 -10.99 8.13
CA GLN A 265 7.44 -12.41 8.37
C GLN A 265 6.19 -12.91 7.61
N SER A 266 5.21 -12.05 7.38
CA SER A 266 4.04 -12.32 6.54
C SER A 266 4.19 -11.86 5.08
N LEU A 267 5.18 -11.02 4.78
CA LEU A 267 5.40 -10.45 3.45
C LEU A 267 6.67 -11.02 2.79
N GLY A 268 7.65 -10.17 2.48
CA GLY A 268 8.81 -10.52 1.65
C GLY A 268 9.75 -11.56 2.27
N MET A 269 9.66 -11.79 3.58
CA MET A 269 10.42 -12.83 4.30
C MET A 269 9.57 -14.06 4.64
N SER A 270 8.30 -14.11 4.23
CA SER A 270 7.49 -15.31 4.35
C SER A 270 8.09 -16.45 3.53
N ARG A 271 7.90 -17.69 3.99
CA ARG A 271 8.46 -18.88 3.32
C ARG A 271 8.02 -18.98 1.86
N ARG A 272 6.75 -18.66 1.57
CA ARG A 272 6.19 -18.75 0.22
C ARG A 272 6.77 -17.66 -0.68
N ALA A 273 6.84 -16.41 -0.21
CA ALA A 273 7.45 -15.31 -0.95
C ALA A 273 8.92 -15.60 -1.28
N VAL A 274 9.72 -16.03 -0.30
CA VAL A 274 11.13 -16.38 -0.51
C VAL A 274 11.30 -17.55 -1.50
N GLN A 275 10.44 -18.57 -1.42
CA GLN A 275 10.53 -19.71 -2.32
C GLN A 275 10.11 -19.37 -3.76
N HIS A 276 9.16 -18.47 -3.94
CA HIS A 276 8.67 -18.06 -5.25
C HIS A 276 9.58 -17.02 -5.91
N ASN A 277 9.92 -15.96 -5.18
CA ASN A 277 10.57 -14.78 -5.73
C ASN A 277 12.08 -14.74 -5.47
N GLY A 278 12.55 -15.55 -4.53
CA GLY A 278 13.91 -15.48 -3.99
C GLY A 278 14.02 -14.56 -2.78
N LYS A 279 15.23 -14.48 -2.23
CA LYS A 279 15.55 -13.66 -1.05
C LYS A 279 16.56 -12.60 -1.43
N PHE A 280 16.31 -11.36 -0.99
CA PHE A 280 17.28 -10.28 -1.14
C PHE A 280 18.56 -10.54 -0.33
N ASP A 281 19.68 -10.18 -0.95
CA ASP A 281 21.02 -10.22 -0.36
C ASP A 281 21.44 -8.80 0.00
N PHE A 282 21.50 -8.49 1.30
CA PHE A 282 21.80 -7.15 1.81
C PHE A 282 23.24 -6.68 1.53
N ASP A 283 24.13 -7.59 1.15
CA ASP A 283 25.53 -7.30 0.85
C ASP A 283 25.78 -7.04 -0.64
N LYS A 284 24.73 -7.11 -1.47
CA LYS A 284 24.83 -6.94 -2.93
C LYS A 284 24.07 -5.71 -3.42
N GLU A 285 24.60 -5.14 -4.50
CA GLU A 285 23.87 -4.11 -5.26
C GLU A 285 22.60 -4.68 -5.89
N VAL A 286 21.65 -3.79 -6.20
CA VAL A 286 20.41 -4.19 -6.90
C VAL A 286 20.75 -4.66 -8.32
N TRP A 287 21.35 -3.78 -9.12
CA TRP A 287 21.59 -3.99 -10.55
C TRP A 287 22.67 -5.03 -10.84
N GLY A 288 22.42 -5.91 -11.81
CA GLY A 288 23.39 -6.90 -12.29
C GLY A 288 23.67 -8.03 -11.31
N THR A 289 22.88 -8.16 -10.24
CA THR A 289 22.97 -9.26 -9.27
C THR A 289 21.63 -10.00 -9.16
N LYS A 290 21.59 -11.03 -8.31
CA LYS A 290 20.33 -11.76 -8.00
C LYS A 290 19.25 -10.82 -7.43
N ASN A 291 19.62 -9.71 -6.79
CA ASN A 291 18.65 -8.75 -6.24
C ASN A 291 17.77 -8.13 -7.33
N GLU A 292 18.27 -7.94 -8.56
CA GLU A 292 17.47 -7.42 -9.68
C GLU A 292 16.35 -8.39 -10.07
N GLU A 293 16.65 -9.70 -10.10
CA GLU A 293 15.67 -10.76 -10.38
C GLU A 293 14.63 -10.86 -9.25
N VAL A 294 15.08 -10.84 -7.99
CA VAL A 294 14.18 -10.86 -6.82
C VAL A 294 13.28 -9.62 -6.79
N LEU A 295 13.81 -8.45 -7.13
CA LEU A 295 13.04 -7.21 -7.24
C LEU A 295 11.92 -7.35 -8.27
N LYS A 296 12.24 -7.82 -9.48
CA LYS A 296 11.24 -8.01 -10.55
C LYS A 296 10.15 -8.99 -10.13
N ASN A 297 10.54 -10.16 -9.63
CA ASN A 297 9.59 -11.16 -9.14
C ASN A 297 8.68 -10.60 -8.02
N ALA A 298 9.25 -9.81 -7.11
CA ALA A 298 8.49 -9.19 -6.03
C ALA A 298 7.50 -8.12 -6.53
N VAL A 299 7.87 -7.33 -7.54
CA VAL A 299 7.13 -6.10 -7.91
C VAL A 299 6.23 -6.27 -9.14
N ASP A 300 6.56 -7.17 -10.07
CA ASP A 300 5.83 -7.33 -11.34
C ASP A 300 4.32 -7.54 -11.12
N CYS A 301 3.94 -8.42 -10.18
CA CYS A 301 2.53 -8.69 -9.90
C CYS A 301 1.78 -7.56 -9.19
N GLN A 302 2.50 -6.57 -8.68
CA GLN A 302 1.94 -5.45 -7.92
C GLN A 302 1.77 -4.22 -8.80
N ILE A 303 2.62 -4.06 -9.83
CA ILE A 303 2.60 -2.90 -10.72
C ILE A 303 2.35 -3.32 -12.17
N SER A 304 3.33 -3.97 -12.82
CA SER A 304 3.24 -4.37 -14.23
C SER A 304 1.99 -5.17 -14.53
N TYR A 305 1.65 -6.16 -13.70
CA TYR A 305 0.50 -7.02 -13.95
C TYR A 305 -0.81 -6.43 -13.45
N LEU A 306 -0.78 -5.54 -12.45
CA LEU A 306 -1.99 -4.88 -11.96
C LEU A 306 -2.49 -3.83 -12.96
N TYR A 307 -1.58 -2.98 -13.45
CA TYR A 307 -1.91 -1.89 -14.35
C TYR A 307 -1.86 -2.33 -15.81
N GLY A 308 -0.90 -3.20 -16.15
CA GLY A 308 -0.69 -3.70 -17.50
C GLY A 308 -0.75 -2.59 -18.54
N THR A 309 -1.61 -2.75 -19.55
CA THR A 309 -1.84 -1.74 -20.58
C THR A 309 -3.16 -0.99 -20.39
N ALA A 310 -3.82 -1.20 -19.24
CA ALA A 310 -5.07 -0.53 -18.89
C ALA A 310 -4.90 1.00 -18.84
N PHE A 311 -3.72 1.48 -18.40
CA PHE A 311 -3.41 2.91 -18.24
C PHE A 311 -2.67 3.53 -19.43
N ARG A 312 -2.50 2.82 -20.54
CA ARG A 312 -1.65 3.26 -21.68
C ARG A 312 -2.00 4.65 -22.23
N SER A 313 -3.26 5.06 -22.08
CA SER A 313 -3.83 6.33 -22.57
C SER A 313 -4.25 7.27 -21.44
N THR A 314 -3.97 6.93 -20.17
CA THR A 314 -4.38 7.71 -19.01
C THR A 314 -3.15 8.13 -18.21
N PRO A 315 -2.84 9.44 -18.14
CA PRO A 315 -1.77 9.96 -17.31
C PRO A 315 -1.84 9.47 -15.86
N THR A 316 -0.68 9.14 -15.29
CA THR A 316 -0.54 8.56 -13.95
C THR A 316 0.44 9.33 -13.08
N TYR A 317 0.13 9.41 -11.78
CA TYR A 317 1.00 9.94 -10.73
C TYR A 317 1.04 8.96 -9.57
N PHE A 318 2.23 8.66 -9.07
CA PHE A 318 2.41 7.75 -7.95
C PHE A 318 3.31 8.38 -6.90
N ILE A 319 2.80 8.48 -5.68
CA ILE A 319 3.60 8.86 -4.51
C ILE A 319 4.01 7.59 -3.79
N PHE A 320 5.22 7.59 -3.22
CA PHE A 320 5.72 6.50 -2.41
C PHE A 320 5.31 6.67 -0.95
N ASP A 321 4.97 5.56 -0.32
CA ASP A 321 4.80 5.43 1.13
C ASP A 321 5.82 4.41 1.69
N ASP A 322 5.67 3.98 2.94
CA ASP A 322 6.61 3.14 3.65
C ASP A 322 6.84 1.80 2.94
N HIS A 323 5.78 1.09 2.57
CA HIS A 323 5.88 -0.23 1.96
C HIS A 323 6.54 -0.21 0.56
N ASP A 324 6.50 0.93 -0.14
CA ASP A 324 7.24 1.13 -1.40
C ASP A 324 8.77 1.13 -1.21
N TYR A 325 9.23 1.31 0.03
CA TYR A 325 10.62 1.12 0.45
C TYR A 325 10.89 -0.26 1.06
N PHE A 326 9.97 -1.22 0.91
CA PHE A 326 10.10 -2.60 1.39
C PHE A 326 10.25 -2.68 2.92
N VAL A 327 9.65 -1.73 3.64
CA VAL A 327 9.60 -1.69 5.10
C VAL A 327 8.26 -1.12 5.54
N ASN A 328 7.71 -1.57 6.66
CA ASN A 328 6.59 -0.88 7.32
C ASN A 328 7.12 0.28 8.17
N ASP A 329 6.29 1.25 8.54
CA ASP A 329 6.64 2.34 9.47
C ASP A 329 6.75 1.90 10.95
N GLU A 330 7.74 1.06 11.19
CA GLU A 330 8.06 0.51 12.50
C GLU A 330 9.09 1.37 13.25
N ALA A 331 8.77 1.66 14.51
CA ALA A 331 9.73 2.09 15.51
C ALA A 331 9.65 1.20 16.74
N ARG A 332 10.74 0.50 17.02
CA ARG A 332 10.89 -0.38 18.17
C ARG A 332 12.28 -0.24 18.76
N GLU A 333 12.37 -0.10 20.08
CA GLU A 333 13.66 0.06 20.77
C GLU A 333 14.55 -1.18 20.65
N LYS A 334 13.95 -2.38 20.72
CA LYS A 334 14.68 -3.64 20.79
C LYS A 334 13.95 -4.76 20.07
N ASP A 335 14.73 -5.79 19.76
CA ASP A 335 14.24 -7.06 19.28
C ASP A 335 13.25 -7.69 20.27
N SER A 336 12.28 -8.43 19.73
CA SER A 336 11.28 -9.12 20.54
C SER A 336 10.85 -10.44 19.92
N ILE A 337 10.12 -11.24 20.70
CA ILE A 337 9.46 -12.46 20.23
C ILE A 337 7.96 -12.21 20.27
N ASN A 338 7.31 -12.23 19.11
CA ASN A 338 5.86 -12.19 19.00
C ASN A 338 5.31 -13.62 18.94
N PHE A 339 4.75 -14.09 20.04
CA PHE A 339 4.15 -15.43 20.13
C PHE A 339 2.91 -15.61 19.24
N GLN A 340 2.23 -14.53 18.83
CA GLN A 340 1.10 -14.63 17.90
C GLN A 340 1.55 -15.13 16.53
N LEU A 341 2.75 -14.71 16.07
CA LEU A 341 3.33 -15.21 14.82
C LEU A 341 3.60 -16.73 14.87
N LEU A 342 4.00 -17.25 16.03
CA LEU A 342 4.18 -18.68 16.23
C LEU A 342 2.86 -19.46 16.05
N MET A 343 1.74 -18.90 16.51
CA MET A 343 0.41 -19.52 16.41
C MET A 343 -0.08 -19.66 14.96
N VAL A 344 0.50 -18.89 14.04
CA VAL A 344 0.23 -18.96 12.59
C VAL A 344 1.43 -19.48 11.79
N TRP A 345 2.38 -20.15 12.44
CA TRP A 345 3.56 -20.77 11.83
C TRP A 345 4.48 -19.80 11.06
N LEU A 346 4.51 -18.54 11.49
CA LEU A 346 5.46 -17.55 11.03
C LEU A 346 6.65 -17.47 11.98
N ASN A 347 7.77 -16.91 11.49
CA ASN A 347 8.93 -16.66 12.34
C ASN A 347 8.55 -15.70 13.48
N PRO A 348 8.70 -16.06 14.76
CA PRO A 348 8.26 -15.20 15.85
C PRO A 348 9.27 -14.12 16.22
N TYR A 349 10.50 -14.17 15.68
CA TYR A 349 11.49 -13.11 15.90
C TYR A 349 11.10 -11.84 15.15
N VAL A 350 11.01 -10.75 15.89
CA VAL A 350 10.71 -9.40 15.42
C VAL A 350 11.94 -8.54 15.67
N GLU A 351 12.55 -8.08 14.58
CA GLU A 351 13.70 -7.18 14.62
C GLU A 351 13.26 -5.78 15.06
N GLY A 352 13.94 -5.23 16.06
CA GLY A 352 13.76 -3.84 16.50
C GLY A 352 14.51 -2.85 15.61
N GLY A 353 14.15 -1.58 15.69
CA GLY A 353 14.81 -0.51 14.96
C GLY A 353 13.85 0.59 14.53
N LEU A 354 14.41 1.58 13.83
CA LEU A 354 13.68 2.61 13.11
C LEU A 354 13.74 2.27 11.62
N SER A 355 12.60 1.97 11.01
CA SER A 355 12.55 1.61 9.60
C SER A 355 12.73 2.79 8.65
N LEU A 356 12.37 3.99 9.12
CA LEU A 356 12.38 5.21 8.34
C LEU A 356 13.24 6.31 9.01
N PRO A 357 13.88 7.21 8.23
CA PRO A 357 13.92 7.22 6.77
C PRO A 357 14.65 5.97 6.22
N PRO A 358 14.25 5.46 5.04
CA PRO A 358 14.82 4.24 4.48
C PRO A 358 16.30 4.45 4.16
N LYS A 359 17.14 3.47 4.50
CA LYS A 359 18.60 3.50 4.25
C LYS A 359 19.07 2.18 3.66
N GLY A 360 20.25 2.18 3.04
CA GLY A 360 20.86 0.95 2.52
C GLY A 360 20.00 0.29 1.45
N LEU A 361 19.79 -1.02 1.55
CA LEU A 361 19.05 -1.79 0.55
C LEU A 361 17.57 -1.35 0.39
N PRO A 362 16.75 -1.16 1.45
CA PRO A 362 15.40 -0.61 1.34
C PRO A 362 15.27 0.63 0.43
N LEU A 363 16.11 1.65 0.64
CA LEU A 363 16.13 2.85 -0.20
C LEU A 363 16.50 2.52 -1.66
N LYS A 364 17.53 1.68 -1.87
CA LYS A 364 17.94 1.27 -3.22
C LYS A 364 16.83 0.49 -3.95
N LEU A 365 16.09 -0.35 -3.24
CA LEU A 365 14.98 -1.12 -3.81
C LEU A 365 13.81 -0.22 -4.20
N GLY A 366 13.37 0.70 -3.33
CA GLY A 366 12.32 1.66 -3.67
C GLY A 366 12.68 2.50 -4.89
N ARG A 367 13.91 3.04 -4.93
CA ARG A 367 14.40 3.78 -6.11
C ARG A 367 14.50 2.90 -7.36
N ALA A 368 14.86 1.63 -7.23
CA ALA A 368 14.92 0.72 -8.37
C ALA A 368 13.53 0.36 -8.88
N ALA A 369 12.57 0.10 -8.00
CA ALA A 369 11.17 -0.13 -8.36
C ALA A 369 10.59 1.09 -9.09
N GLN A 370 10.78 2.31 -8.55
CA GLN A 370 10.35 3.52 -9.23
C GLN A 370 10.96 3.60 -10.64
N LYS A 371 12.27 3.40 -10.77
CA LYS A 371 12.97 3.43 -12.07
C LYS A 371 12.32 2.52 -13.10
N LEU A 372 12.03 1.28 -12.73
CA LEU A 372 11.53 0.27 -13.65
C LEU A 372 10.07 0.53 -14.03
N TYR A 373 9.22 0.86 -13.05
CA TYR A 373 7.77 0.76 -13.24
C TYR A 373 7.08 2.13 -13.26
N LEU A 374 7.32 2.98 -12.27
CA LEU A 374 6.48 4.16 -12.01
C LEU A 374 7.11 5.42 -12.59
N PRO A 375 6.43 6.17 -13.49
CA PRO A 375 6.98 7.41 -14.05
C PRO A 375 7.41 8.39 -12.95
N GLU A 376 8.60 8.99 -13.10
CA GLU A 376 9.03 10.11 -12.27
C GLU A 376 8.15 11.34 -12.52
N PHE A 377 8.12 12.26 -11.56
CA PHE A 377 7.43 13.53 -11.74
C PHE A 377 8.13 14.37 -12.81
N LEU A 378 7.37 14.79 -13.81
CA LEU A 378 7.83 15.65 -14.89
C LEU A 378 8.05 17.09 -14.37
N PRO A 379 8.90 17.89 -15.06
CA PRO A 379 9.20 19.23 -14.62
C PRO A 379 7.96 20.12 -14.70
N ASP A 380 7.84 20.98 -13.70
CA ASP A 380 6.89 22.07 -13.64
C ASP A 380 7.68 23.38 -13.56
N GLN A 381 7.17 24.46 -14.16
CA GLN A 381 7.81 25.77 -14.10
C GLN A 381 8.05 26.25 -12.66
N ASN A 382 7.17 25.82 -11.75
CA ASN A 382 7.19 26.23 -10.35
C ASN A 382 7.79 25.16 -9.42
N LEU A 383 8.38 24.09 -9.95
CA LEU A 383 9.10 23.06 -9.18
C LEU A 383 10.60 23.42 -9.13
N PRO A 384 11.17 23.78 -7.96
CA PRO A 384 12.58 24.11 -7.84
C PRO A 384 13.46 22.93 -8.22
N LYS A 385 14.50 23.18 -9.05
CA LYS A 385 15.42 22.14 -9.50
C LYS A 385 16.34 21.64 -8.39
N GLU A 386 16.45 22.41 -7.32
CA GLU A 386 17.26 22.14 -6.14
C GLU A 386 16.55 21.22 -5.14
N LEU A 387 15.26 20.89 -5.35
CA LEU A 387 14.57 19.96 -4.48
C LEU A 387 15.28 18.60 -4.47
N PRO A 388 15.45 17.96 -3.31
CA PRO A 388 16.14 16.67 -3.21
C PRO A 388 15.54 15.60 -4.14
N TYR A 389 16.40 14.75 -4.68
CA TYR A 389 16.05 13.70 -5.65
C TYR A 389 15.45 14.22 -6.98
N THR A 390 15.72 15.47 -7.33
CA THR A 390 15.52 16.01 -8.68
C THR A 390 16.81 15.85 -9.49
N ASN A 391 16.70 15.51 -10.78
CA ASN A 391 17.86 15.32 -11.66
C ASN A 391 18.84 14.22 -11.21
N GLU A 392 18.30 13.16 -10.60
CA GLU A 392 19.09 12.02 -10.15
C GLU A 392 19.73 11.22 -11.29
N SER A 393 20.91 10.66 -11.04
CA SER A 393 21.62 9.86 -12.03
C SER A 393 20.82 8.60 -12.42
N GLY A 394 20.84 8.24 -13.71
CA GLY A 394 20.08 7.09 -14.21
C GLY A 394 18.58 7.36 -14.35
N ARG A 395 18.18 8.63 -14.37
CA ARG A 395 16.86 9.12 -14.76
C ARG A 395 16.94 10.01 -15.99
N PHE A 396 15.78 10.33 -16.57
CA PHE A 396 15.71 11.39 -17.58
C PHE A 396 16.01 12.76 -16.97
N GLU A 397 16.32 13.73 -17.82
CA GLU A 397 16.64 15.09 -17.37
C GLU A 397 15.38 15.80 -16.86
N ASP A 398 15.57 16.66 -15.87
CA ASP A 398 14.59 17.51 -15.20
C ASP A 398 13.38 16.74 -14.65
N VAL A 399 13.56 15.51 -14.19
CA VAL A 399 12.52 14.74 -13.47
C VAL A 399 12.84 14.64 -11.99
N SER A 400 11.81 14.44 -11.17
CA SER A 400 11.94 14.27 -9.72
C SER A 400 11.37 12.93 -9.25
N GLU A 401 12.07 12.28 -8.33
CA GLU A 401 11.61 11.03 -7.71
C GLU A 401 10.63 11.27 -6.55
N CYS A 402 10.66 12.45 -5.92
CA CYS A 402 9.97 12.67 -4.63
C CYS A 402 8.95 13.79 -4.64
N PHE A 403 9.10 14.80 -5.50
CA PHE A 403 8.28 16.00 -5.48
C PHE A 403 7.78 16.31 -6.87
N GLY A 404 6.47 16.51 -7.03
CA GLY A 404 5.85 16.69 -8.32
C GLY A 404 4.73 17.70 -8.31
N ALA A 405 4.44 18.23 -9.49
CA ALA A 405 3.24 19.02 -9.71
C ALA A 405 2.49 18.54 -10.95
N LEU A 406 1.17 18.63 -10.86
CA LEU A 406 0.22 18.50 -11.95
C LEU A 406 -0.38 19.88 -12.19
N ARG A 407 -0.38 20.34 -13.44
CA ARG A 407 -1.02 21.59 -13.83
C ARG A 407 -2.00 21.35 -14.98
N TYR A 408 -3.26 21.72 -14.77
CA TYR A 408 -4.33 21.55 -15.75
C TYR A 408 -5.01 22.91 -16.00
N GLY A 409 -4.43 23.70 -16.90
CA GLY A 409 -4.86 25.08 -17.12
C GLY A 409 -4.68 25.98 -15.90
N ASP A 410 -5.63 26.88 -15.71
CA ASP A 410 -5.85 27.66 -14.48
C ASP A 410 -6.95 27.05 -13.58
N LEU A 411 -7.42 25.83 -13.89
CA LEU A 411 -8.45 25.15 -13.11
C LEU A 411 -7.84 24.46 -11.89
N LEU A 412 -6.84 23.61 -12.11
CA LEU A 412 -6.28 22.75 -11.07
C LEU A 412 -4.76 22.78 -11.03
N GLU A 413 -4.24 22.82 -9.81
CA GLU A 413 -2.89 22.40 -9.47
C GLU A 413 -2.91 21.27 -8.44
N GLY A 414 -2.23 20.17 -8.74
CA GLY A 414 -1.98 19.09 -7.79
C GLY A 414 -0.53 19.10 -7.36
N VAL A 415 -0.24 19.05 -6.07
CA VAL A 415 1.12 18.93 -5.52
C VAL A 415 1.31 17.56 -4.87
N PHE A 416 2.43 16.92 -5.19
CA PHE A 416 2.77 15.56 -4.77
C PHE A 416 4.08 15.57 -4.00
N TYR A 417 4.12 14.90 -2.85
CA TYR A 417 5.32 14.89 -2.00
C TYR A 417 5.47 13.59 -1.22
N ASP A 418 6.66 13.00 -1.32
CA ASP A 418 7.11 11.87 -0.49
C ASP A 418 7.41 12.33 0.94
N THR A 419 6.79 11.69 1.93
CA THR A 419 6.99 11.98 3.36
C THR A 419 7.86 10.93 4.06
N ARG A 420 8.39 9.93 3.37
CA ARG A 420 9.11 8.80 3.98
C ARG A 420 10.61 8.89 3.77
N ARG A 421 11.04 9.22 2.55
CA ARG A 421 12.45 9.15 2.13
C ARG A 421 13.35 10.10 2.91
N LEU A 422 12.83 11.30 3.18
CA LEU A 422 13.60 12.43 3.71
C LEU A 422 13.21 12.80 5.14
N LYS A 423 12.34 12.00 5.79
CA LYS A 423 11.94 12.29 7.16
C LYS A 423 13.14 12.24 8.10
N THR A 424 13.13 13.08 9.12
CA THR A 424 14.14 13.10 10.17
C THR A 424 13.55 12.59 11.48
N VAL A 425 14.38 11.85 12.23
CA VAL A 425 13.99 11.22 13.51
C VAL A 425 15.07 11.47 14.56
N VAL A 426 16.31 11.16 14.19
CA VAL A 426 17.50 11.31 15.03
C VAL A 426 18.55 12.15 14.33
N ASP A 427 19.41 12.79 15.11
CA ASP A 427 20.60 13.50 14.63
C ASP A 427 21.74 12.53 14.23
N GLU A 428 22.91 13.09 13.93
CA GLU A 428 24.11 12.32 13.58
C GLU A 428 24.69 11.48 14.74
N ASN A 429 24.35 11.80 15.99
CA ASN A 429 24.76 11.08 17.19
C ASN A 429 23.75 9.99 17.60
N GLY A 430 22.55 10.01 17.01
CA GLY A 430 21.45 9.10 17.30
C GLY A 430 20.45 9.63 18.33
N ASP A 431 20.53 10.91 18.69
CA ASP A 431 19.60 11.56 19.62
C ASP A 431 18.35 12.04 18.88
N PHE A 432 17.17 11.89 19.51
CA PHE A 432 15.89 12.33 18.91
C PHE A 432 15.85 13.85 18.72
N LEU A 433 15.35 14.28 17.56
CA LEU A 433 15.34 15.69 17.14
C LEU A 433 14.23 16.53 17.78
N GLY A 434 13.16 15.91 18.29
CA GLY A 434 12.03 16.62 18.90
C GLY A 434 11.37 17.59 17.92
N GLU A 435 11.34 18.88 18.27
CA GLU A 435 10.74 19.96 17.49
C GLU A 435 11.43 20.23 16.14
N ASP A 436 12.72 19.87 16.01
CA ASP A 436 13.51 20.08 14.79
C ASP A 436 13.26 19.00 13.72
N ALA A 437 12.49 17.96 14.06
CA ALA A 437 12.19 16.88 13.14
C ALA A 437 11.18 17.29 12.06
N VAL A 438 11.32 16.73 10.86
CA VAL A 438 10.43 17.01 9.72
C VAL A 438 10.13 15.75 8.93
N PHE A 439 8.98 15.70 8.26
CA PHE A 439 8.69 14.67 7.26
C PHE A 439 9.25 15.04 5.88
N ILE A 440 9.15 16.32 5.53
CA ILE A 440 9.71 16.87 4.29
C ILE A 440 10.75 17.95 4.62
N PRO A 441 11.84 18.08 3.83
CA PRO A 441 12.83 19.13 4.03
C PRO A 441 12.22 20.52 3.92
N LYS A 442 12.88 21.50 4.53
CA LYS A 442 12.41 22.89 4.56
C LYS A 442 12.17 23.46 3.17
N GLU A 443 13.02 23.16 2.21
CA GLU A 443 12.91 23.65 0.83
C GLU A 443 11.63 23.11 0.15
N ALA A 444 11.26 21.86 0.44
CA ALA A 444 10.03 21.27 -0.06
C ALA A 444 8.80 21.85 0.66
N GLU A 445 8.88 22.04 1.99
CA GLU A 445 7.81 22.71 2.75
C GLU A 445 7.55 24.14 2.26
N ASP A 446 8.61 24.93 2.08
CA ASP A 446 8.54 26.30 1.58
C ASP A 446 7.93 26.35 0.17
N TRP A 447 8.32 25.40 -0.70
CA TRP A 447 7.74 25.25 -2.03
C TRP A 447 6.24 24.92 -1.98
N LEU A 448 5.82 23.92 -1.19
CA LEU A 448 4.40 23.56 -1.04
C LEU A 448 3.57 24.76 -0.57
N ILE A 449 4.05 25.47 0.46
CA ILE A 449 3.41 26.67 0.99
C ILE A 449 3.31 27.76 -0.08
N GLN A 450 4.37 27.96 -0.87
CA GLN A 450 4.36 28.92 -1.97
C GLN A 450 3.30 28.56 -3.01
N ARG A 451 3.17 27.28 -3.37
CA ARG A 451 2.17 26.84 -4.37
C ARG A 451 0.74 27.00 -3.88
N MET A 452 0.45 26.58 -2.65
CA MET A 452 -0.88 26.75 -2.05
C MET A 452 -1.31 28.23 -1.99
N THR A 453 -0.36 29.16 -1.83
CA THR A 453 -0.65 30.59 -1.66
C THR A 453 -0.45 31.42 -2.94
N ALA A 454 -0.10 30.78 -4.06
CA ALA A 454 0.16 31.47 -5.33
C ALA A 454 -1.10 32.09 -5.95
N ASN A 455 -2.29 31.51 -5.68
CA ASN A 455 -3.59 31.95 -6.22
C ASN A 455 -3.59 31.98 -7.77
N GLU A 456 -2.93 30.99 -8.38
CA GLU A 456 -2.82 30.86 -9.84
C GLU A 456 -3.85 29.89 -10.43
N THR A 457 -4.54 29.10 -9.59
CA THR A 457 -5.61 28.17 -9.97
C THR A 457 -6.85 28.36 -9.13
N GLU A 458 -7.97 27.86 -9.62
CA GLU A 458 -9.20 27.72 -8.83
C GLU A 458 -8.99 26.74 -7.66
N HIS A 459 -8.40 25.59 -7.96
CA HIS A 459 -8.21 24.49 -7.00
C HIS A 459 -6.73 24.17 -6.79
N VAL A 460 -6.38 23.87 -5.55
CA VAL A 460 -5.09 23.26 -5.19
C VAL A 460 -5.34 21.99 -4.38
N ILE A 461 -4.85 20.86 -4.89
CA ILE A 461 -4.95 19.57 -4.22
C ILE A 461 -3.58 19.13 -3.73
N ASN A 462 -3.48 18.88 -2.42
CA ASN A 462 -2.31 18.27 -1.80
C ASN A 462 -2.50 16.76 -1.77
N PHE A 463 -1.69 16.04 -2.54
CA PHE A 463 -1.64 14.58 -2.50
C PHE A 463 -0.55 14.13 -1.53
N SER A 464 -0.96 13.45 -0.46
CA SER A 464 -0.04 12.98 0.58
C SER A 464 -0.17 11.47 0.77
N PRO A 465 0.93 10.73 1.01
CA PRO A 465 0.83 9.32 1.33
C PRO A 465 0.21 9.11 2.73
N ILE A 466 0.39 10.07 3.66
CA ILE A 466 -0.12 9.98 5.03
C ILE A 466 -1.32 10.88 5.30
N SER A 467 -2.19 10.46 6.23
CA SER A 467 -3.46 11.14 6.54
C SER A 467 -3.29 12.55 7.11
N TYR A 468 -4.02 13.52 6.54
CA TYR A 468 -4.38 14.78 7.19
C TYR A 468 -5.82 14.66 7.72
N GLY A 469 -6.03 14.34 8.99
CA GLY A 469 -7.39 14.27 9.52
C GLY A 469 -7.66 13.08 10.42
N TRP A 470 -7.03 11.93 10.16
CA TRP A 470 -7.36 10.68 10.85
C TRP A 470 -6.10 9.93 11.27
N SER A 471 -6.22 9.15 12.33
CA SER A 471 -5.16 8.31 12.88
C SER A 471 -5.72 6.98 13.35
N ALA A 472 -4.87 5.96 13.32
CA ALA A 472 -5.08 4.68 14.01
C ALA A 472 -3.91 4.38 14.98
N GLY A 473 -3.23 5.43 15.45
CA GLY A 473 -2.10 5.32 16.39
C GLY A 473 -0.78 4.82 15.77
N LYS A 474 -0.61 4.95 14.45
CA LYS A 474 0.57 4.50 13.68
C LYS A 474 1.79 5.40 13.91
N TRP A 475 3.02 4.86 14.05
CA TRP A 475 4.21 5.67 14.36
C TRP A 475 4.50 6.73 13.30
N GLY A 476 4.49 6.35 12.02
CA GLY A 476 4.75 7.23 10.89
C GLY A 476 3.66 8.27 10.60
N SER A 477 2.83 8.69 11.55
CA SER A 477 1.83 9.73 11.37
C SER A 477 2.32 11.10 11.84
N TRP A 478 1.62 12.17 11.42
CA TRP A 478 1.78 13.51 12.02
C TRP A 478 1.52 13.53 13.52
N TYR A 479 0.67 12.62 14.02
CA TYR A 479 0.07 12.73 15.34
C TYR A 479 0.77 11.86 16.40
N PRO A 480 0.85 12.33 17.66
CA PRO A 480 1.48 11.59 18.75
C PRO A 480 0.60 10.45 19.27
N ASP A 481 -0.66 10.39 18.83
CA ASP A 481 -1.66 9.47 19.36
C ASP A 481 -1.20 8.01 19.29
N VAL A 482 -1.49 7.28 20.35
CA VAL A 482 -1.41 5.82 20.41
C VAL A 482 -2.78 5.25 20.74
N LYS A 483 -2.99 3.99 20.39
CA LYS A 483 -4.17 3.23 20.79
C LYS A 483 -4.00 2.72 22.22
N ILE A 484 -4.98 2.98 23.07
CA ILE A 484 -5.18 2.29 24.36
C ILE A 484 -6.55 1.61 24.39
N THR A 485 -6.86 0.92 25.50
CA THR A 485 -8.20 0.39 25.77
C THR A 485 -8.77 1.10 26.99
N GLU A 486 -9.88 1.80 26.81
CA GLU A 486 -10.63 2.48 27.88
C GLU A 486 -12.05 1.90 27.91
N ASP A 487 -12.52 1.47 29.09
CA ASP A 487 -13.82 0.80 29.27
C ASP A 487 -14.10 -0.35 28.28
N GLY A 488 -13.05 -1.09 27.92
CA GLY A 488 -13.11 -2.22 26.98
C GLY A 488 -13.23 -1.81 25.50
N LYS A 489 -13.06 -0.52 25.17
CA LYS A 489 -13.09 0.00 23.80
C LYS A 489 -11.73 0.56 23.41
N PRO A 490 -11.31 0.37 22.15
CA PRO A 490 -10.10 1.00 21.65
C PRO A 490 -10.32 2.51 21.49
N VAL A 491 -9.41 3.32 22.02
CA VAL A 491 -9.45 4.79 21.89
C VAL A 491 -8.05 5.33 21.60
N LEU A 492 -7.99 6.48 20.91
CA LEU A 492 -6.75 7.22 20.73
C LEU A 492 -6.47 8.10 21.94
N THR A 493 -5.22 8.13 22.38
CA THR A 493 -4.75 9.02 23.45
C THR A 493 -3.35 9.53 23.17
N LYS A 494 -3.02 10.69 23.73
CA LYS A 494 -1.68 11.26 23.78
C LYS A 494 -1.05 11.23 25.17
N GLU A 495 -1.74 10.63 26.15
CA GLU A 495 -1.26 10.53 27.53
C GLU A 495 -0.10 9.54 27.67
N GLU A 496 0.03 8.61 26.72
CA GLU A 496 1.11 7.65 26.61
C GLU A 496 2.11 8.08 25.54
N GLU A 497 3.40 7.90 25.82
CA GLU A 497 4.46 8.28 24.88
C GLU A 497 4.51 7.33 23.68
N LYS A 498 4.41 7.90 22.48
CA LYS A 498 4.67 7.17 21.23
C LYS A 498 6.17 7.14 20.97
N TYR A 499 6.78 5.98 21.22
CA TYR A 499 8.22 5.78 21.03
C TYR A 499 8.72 6.32 19.67
N ALA A 500 9.79 7.12 19.72
CA ALA A 500 10.45 7.76 18.58
C ALA A 500 9.56 8.67 17.72
N TRP A 501 8.35 9.03 18.15
CA TRP A 501 7.58 10.09 17.51
C TRP A 501 8.24 11.45 17.79
N GLN A 502 8.14 12.38 16.84
CA GLN A 502 8.81 13.68 16.95
C GLN A 502 7.81 14.83 16.85
N GLU A 503 7.88 15.77 17.78
CA GLU A 503 6.98 16.94 17.85
C GLU A 503 7.04 17.81 16.59
N GLY A 504 8.22 17.93 15.98
CA GLY A 504 8.42 18.70 14.75
C GLY A 504 7.56 18.21 13.57
N TRP A 505 7.16 16.94 13.56
CA TRP A 505 6.23 16.41 12.55
C TRP A 505 4.86 17.09 12.64
N TYR A 506 4.29 17.18 13.85
CA TYR A 506 3.01 17.86 14.05
C TYR A 506 3.11 19.37 13.82
N LEU A 507 4.23 19.98 14.22
CA LEU A 507 4.48 21.39 13.94
C LEU A 507 4.55 21.67 12.43
N GLN A 508 5.18 20.79 11.64
CA GLN A 508 5.20 20.89 10.18
C GLN A 508 3.81 20.73 9.57
N HIS A 509 3.03 19.73 10.02
CA HIS A 509 1.62 19.58 9.64
C HIS A 509 0.83 20.88 9.88
N ASN A 510 1.00 21.50 11.05
CA ASN A 510 0.30 22.75 11.41
C ASN A 510 0.73 23.94 10.55
N ARG A 511 2.01 24.04 10.16
CA ARG A 511 2.47 25.09 9.24
C ARG A 511 1.89 24.92 7.84
N ILE A 512 1.80 23.68 7.34
CA ILE A 512 1.19 23.36 6.05
C ILE A 512 -0.30 23.66 6.07
N LEU A 513 -1.05 23.17 7.06
CA LEU A 513 -2.48 23.48 7.21
C LEU A 513 -2.73 24.97 7.39
N GLY A 514 -1.95 25.65 8.24
CA GLY A 514 -2.10 27.10 8.45
C GLY A 514 -1.84 27.94 7.20
N ALA A 515 -1.06 27.43 6.24
CA ALA A 515 -0.84 28.12 4.97
C ALA A 515 -2.10 28.22 4.10
N THR A 516 -3.02 27.26 4.23
CA THR A 516 -4.30 27.24 3.47
C THR A 516 -5.15 28.49 3.72
N GLN A 517 -5.10 29.05 4.93
CA GLN A 517 -5.85 30.25 5.31
C GLN A 517 -5.44 31.51 4.55
N ARG A 518 -4.29 31.46 3.87
CA ARG A 518 -3.77 32.57 3.03
C ARG A 518 -4.10 32.36 1.55
N SER A 519 -4.71 31.24 1.18
CA SER A 519 -5.08 30.93 -0.18
C SER A 519 -6.46 31.49 -0.52
N LYS A 520 -6.63 31.83 -1.80
CA LYS A 520 -7.91 32.09 -2.46
C LYS A 520 -8.37 30.90 -3.29
N SER A 521 -7.48 29.95 -3.53
CA SER A 521 -7.82 28.70 -4.21
C SER A 521 -8.47 27.75 -3.20
N THR A 522 -9.45 26.97 -3.64
CA THR A 522 -10.00 25.88 -2.82
C THR A 522 -8.92 24.85 -2.53
N GLN A 523 -8.75 24.53 -1.25
CA GLN A 523 -7.74 23.59 -0.78
C GLN A 523 -8.38 22.24 -0.46
N LEU A 524 -7.76 21.17 -0.92
CA LEU A 524 -8.14 19.80 -0.60
C LEU A 524 -6.90 18.96 -0.30
N PHE A 525 -6.97 18.13 0.74
CA PHE A 525 -5.96 17.11 1.04
C PHE A 525 -6.49 15.72 0.71
N VAL A 526 -5.83 15.03 -0.23
CA VAL A 526 -6.16 13.66 -0.65
C VAL A 526 -5.06 12.73 -0.13
N CYS A 527 -5.43 11.80 0.75
CA CYS A 527 -4.47 11.04 1.55
C CYS A 527 -4.61 9.50 1.43
N GLY A 528 -3.51 8.79 1.70
CA GLY A 528 -3.40 7.32 1.69
C GLY A 528 -3.16 6.66 3.06
N ASP A 529 -2.37 5.58 3.09
CA ASP A 529 -1.87 4.81 4.27
C ASP A 529 -2.93 4.03 5.07
N MET A 530 -4.01 4.69 5.49
CA MET A 530 -4.88 4.20 6.56
C MET A 530 -5.84 3.05 6.14
N HIS A 531 -5.81 2.59 4.89
CA HIS A 531 -6.68 1.53 4.35
C HIS A 531 -8.19 1.70 4.59
N THR A 532 -8.66 2.94 4.75
CA THR A 532 -10.07 3.26 4.96
C THR A 532 -10.47 4.48 4.14
N GLN A 533 -11.76 4.65 3.90
CA GLN A 533 -12.32 5.84 3.27
C GLN A 533 -12.89 6.77 4.33
N THR A 534 -12.52 8.05 4.27
CA THR A 534 -13.06 9.12 5.13
C THR A 534 -13.18 10.41 4.35
N ALA A 535 -14.06 11.30 4.83
CA ALA A 535 -14.19 12.65 4.31
C ALA A 535 -14.65 13.60 5.41
N GLY A 536 -14.14 14.83 5.39
CA GLY A 536 -14.57 15.84 6.34
C GLY A 536 -13.82 17.15 6.23
N TRP A 537 -14.12 18.03 7.17
CA TRP A 537 -13.57 19.38 7.25
C TRP A 537 -12.74 19.55 8.51
N ILE A 538 -11.46 19.87 8.36
CA ILE A 538 -10.58 20.19 9.48
C ILE A 538 -10.85 21.64 9.90
N THR A 539 -11.29 21.83 11.14
CA THR A 539 -11.65 23.16 11.69
C THR A 539 -10.62 23.67 12.71
N ARG A 540 -9.80 22.78 13.29
CA ARG A 540 -8.72 23.15 14.20
C ARG A 540 -7.62 22.10 14.20
N SER A 541 -6.36 22.53 14.30
CA SER A 541 -5.20 21.67 14.55
C SER A 541 -4.30 22.30 15.61
N GLY A 542 -4.40 21.81 16.85
CA GLY A 542 -3.68 22.36 17.98
C GLY A 542 -4.06 23.83 18.19
N THR A 543 -3.11 24.73 17.97
CA THR A 543 -3.33 26.19 18.06
C THR A 543 -3.74 26.84 16.74
N VAL A 544 -3.75 26.10 15.62
CA VAL A 544 -4.18 26.60 14.31
C VAL A 544 -5.70 26.55 14.25
N ASP A 545 -6.33 27.72 14.19
CA ASP A 545 -7.77 27.88 13.99
C ASP A 545 -8.08 27.99 12.50
N LEU A 546 -8.94 27.09 12.00
CA LEU A 546 -9.39 27.03 10.61
C LEU A 546 -10.91 27.23 10.52
N THR A 547 -11.58 27.67 11.59
CA THR A 547 -13.05 27.75 11.63
C THR A 547 -13.64 28.73 10.62
N ASP A 548 -12.92 29.79 10.26
CA ASP A 548 -13.34 30.77 9.25
C ASP A 548 -13.21 30.23 7.81
N ASN A 549 -12.29 29.29 7.57
CA ASN A 549 -12.10 28.63 6.27
C ASN A 549 -11.66 27.17 6.49
N PRO A 550 -12.60 26.26 6.81
CA PRO A 550 -12.28 24.86 7.09
C PRO A 550 -11.64 24.18 5.89
N VAL A 551 -10.71 23.25 6.16
CA VAL A 551 -9.95 22.57 5.09
C VAL A 551 -10.54 21.20 4.82
N ALA A 552 -10.95 20.94 3.58
CA ALA A 552 -11.41 19.62 3.17
C ALA A 552 -10.26 18.61 3.16
N SER A 553 -10.50 17.42 3.74
CA SER A 553 -9.59 16.28 3.59
C SER A 553 -10.34 14.96 3.43
N VAL A 554 -9.72 14.04 2.68
CA VAL A 554 -10.25 12.72 2.39
C VAL A 554 -9.17 11.64 2.48
N LEU A 555 -9.54 10.47 2.99
CA LEU A 555 -8.82 9.23 2.76
C LEU A 555 -9.50 8.47 1.62
N VAL A 556 -8.74 8.08 0.60
CA VAL A 556 -9.30 7.51 -0.64
C VAL A 556 -9.63 6.01 -0.56
N GLY A 557 -9.22 5.35 0.53
CA GLY A 557 -9.36 3.91 0.69
C GLY A 557 -8.31 3.12 -0.07
N SER A 558 -7.97 1.95 0.45
CA SER A 558 -7.01 1.04 -0.19
C SER A 558 -7.68 0.25 -1.30
N LEU A 559 -7.01 0.06 -2.44
CA LEU A 559 -7.50 -0.85 -3.49
C LEU A 559 -7.22 -2.32 -3.13
N GLY A 560 -6.20 -2.58 -2.32
CA GLY A 560 -5.67 -3.91 -2.02
C GLY A 560 -5.91 -4.43 -0.61
N ALA A 561 -6.45 -3.65 0.33
CA ALA A 561 -6.66 -4.09 1.71
C ALA A 561 -7.68 -5.24 1.82
N ASN A 562 -7.51 -6.11 2.82
CA ASN A 562 -8.47 -7.17 3.13
C ASN A 562 -8.29 -7.66 4.57
N GLY A 563 -9.40 -7.94 5.25
CA GLY A 563 -9.41 -8.49 6.62
C GLY A 563 -8.51 -7.71 7.57
N GLY A 564 -7.48 -8.36 8.11
CA GLY A 564 -6.55 -7.76 9.08
C GLY A 564 -5.66 -6.62 8.56
N SER A 565 -5.73 -6.28 7.26
CA SER A 565 -5.08 -5.06 6.74
C SER A 565 -5.85 -3.79 7.11
N TYR A 566 -7.15 -3.86 7.38
CA TYR A 566 -7.93 -2.70 7.81
C TYR A 566 -7.52 -2.24 9.22
N PRO A 567 -7.62 -0.94 9.56
CA PRO A 567 -7.29 -0.42 10.89
C PRO A 567 -8.04 -1.12 12.03
N SER A 568 -9.34 -1.37 11.87
CA SER A 568 -10.14 -2.07 12.89
C SER A 568 -9.75 -3.54 13.06
N GLY A 569 -9.08 -4.11 12.07
CA GLY A 569 -8.65 -5.51 12.05
C GLY A 569 -7.21 -5.72 12.52
N GLY A 570 -6.87 -7.00 12.71
CA GLY A 570 -5.50 -7.46 12.87
C GLY A 570 -4.76 -6.83 14.06
N LEU A 571 -3.52 -6.38 13.82
CA LEU A 571 -2.63 -5.86 14.88
C LEU A 571 -3.00 -4.45 15.35
N ARG A 572 -3.77 -3.69 14.57
CA ARG A 572 -4.17 -2.32 14.91
C ARG A 572 -5.39 -2.35 15.82
N GLY A 573 -6.48 -2.96 15.40
CA GLY A 573 -7.67 -3.16 16.24
C GLY A 573 -8.33 -1.86 16.71
N ILE A 574 -8.31 -0.82 15.87
CA ILE A 574 -9.00 0.46 16.07
C ILE A 574 -9.35 1.06 14.71
N GLU A 575 -10.59 1.51 14.50
CA GLU A 575 -10.96 2.27 13.31
C GLU A 575 -10.18 3.59 13.25
N ALA A 576 -9.98 4.12 12.05
CA ALA A 576 -9.38 5.45 11.93
C ALA A 576 -10.33 6.51 12.50
N ALA A 577 -9.81 7.40 13.33
CA ALA A 577 -10.58 8.47 13.95
C ALA A 577 -9.77 9.78 13.95
N PRO A 578 -10.43 10.94 14.06
CA PRO A 578 -9.73 12.19 14.29
C PRO A 578 -8.79 12.10 15.51
N PRO A 579 -7.51 12.48 15.38
CA PRO A 579 -6.56 12.47 16.49
C PRO A 579 -6.95 13.53 17.53
N VAL A 580 -6.52 13.34 18.78
CA VAL A 580 -6.99 14.11 19.95
C VAL A 580 -6.78 15.62 19.81
N ASP A 581 -5.69 16.04 19.15
CA ASP A 581 -5.35 17.46 18.95
C ASP A 581 -5.88 18.06 17.63
N LEU A 582 -6.80 17.36 16.96
CA LEU A 582 -7.45 17.82 15.73
C LEU A 582 -8.97 17.82 15.88
N GLU A 583 -9.60 18.88 15.40
CA GLU A 583 -11.06 18.93 15.27
C GLU A 583 -11.42 18.77 13.80
N VAL A 584 -12.15 17.69 13.51
CA VAL A 584 -12.65 17.37 12.17
C VAL A 584 -14.16 17.20 12.26
N THR A 585 -14.88 17.91 11.39
CA THR A 585 -16.29 17.62 11.13
C THR A 585 -16.32 16.49 10.12
N GLU A 586 -16.55 15.27 10.58
CA GLU A 586 -16.63 14.08 9.72
C GLU A 586 -17.96 14.04 8.96
N GLU A 587 -17.88 14.03 7.63
CA GLU A 587 -19.02 13.82 6.74
C GLU A 587 -19.12 12.33 6.35
N LEU A 588 -17.98 11.66 6.24
CA LEU A 588 -17.84 10.21 6.16
C LEU A 588 -16.81 9.74 7.20
N PRO A 589 -17.25 9.08 8.29
CA PRO A 589 -16.34 8.42 9.21
C PRO A 589 -15.69 7.19 8.55
N SER A 590 -14.72 6.57 9.22
CA SER A 590 -13.97 5.41 8.70
C SER A 590 -14.86 4.35 8.06
N TYR A 591 -14.71 4.19 6.74
CA TYR A 591 -15.40 3.19 5.94
C TYR A 591 -14.39 2.19 5.36
N GLU A 592 -14.30 1.03 6.00
CA GLU A 592 -13.31 -0.01 5.71
C GLU A 592 -13.78 -0.98 4.63
N LYS A 593 -13.80 -0.48 3.39
CA LYS A 593 -13.90 -1.29 2.18
C LYS A 593 -12.82 -0.89 1.20
N SER A 594 -12.39 -1.84 0.38
CA SER A 594 -11.37 -1.59 -0.62
C SER A 594 -11.98 -0.93 -1.85
N GLY A 595 -11.31 0.08 -2.40
CA GLY A 595 -11.91 0.88 -3.45
C GLY A 595 -11.06 2.06 -3.90
N PHE A 596 -11.75 3.07 -4.40
CA PHE A 596 -11.18 4.28 -5.00
C PHE A 596 -12.19 5.42 -4.91
N VAL A 597 -11.73 6.63 -5.21
CA VAL A 597 -12.57 7.81 -5.37
C VAL A 597 -12.51 8.34 -6.80
N VAL A 598 -13.62 8.91 -7.26
CA VAL A 598 -13.70 9.71 -8.49
C VAL A 598 -13.92 11.16 -8.09
N MET A 599 -13.03 12.05 -8.53
CA MET A 599 -13.09 13.49 -8.29
C MET A 599 -13.42 14.18 -9.61
N ASP A 600 -14.61 14.76 -9.68
CA ASP A 600 -15.05 15.64 -10.76
C ASP A 600 -14.79 17.08 -10.33
N ILE A 601 -13.90 17.77 -11.04
CA ILE A 601 -13.45 19.12 -10.69
C ILE A 601 -13.93 20.07 -11.77
N THR A 602 -14.71 21.07 -11.38
CA THR A 602 -15.15 22.18 -12.23
C THR A 602 -14.68 23.50 -11.63
N ARG A 603 -14.99 24.64 -12.25
CA ARG A 603 -14.67 25.93 -11.62
C ARG A 603 -15.49 26.24 -10.37
N ASP A 604 -16.66 25.62 -10.23
CA ASP A 604 -17.60 25.96 -9.16
C ASP A 604 -17.44 25.05 -7.93
N ASP A 605 -16.94 23.82 -8.13
CA ASP A 605 -16.79 22.83 -7.06
C ASP A 605 -15.81 21.70 -7.40
N ILE A 606 -15.47 20.93 -6.36
CA ILE A 606 -14.92 19.58 -6.44
C ILE A 606 -15.97 18.62 -5.89
N THR A 607 -16.42 17.67 -6.71
CA THR A 607 -17.33 16.59 -6.31
C THR A 607 -16.56 15.26 -6.21
N ILE A 608 -16.48 14.69 -5.02
CA ILE A 608 -15.76 13.44 -4.73
C ILE A 608 -16.75 12.31 -4.48
N THR A 609 -16.74 11.28 -5.32
CA THR A 609 -17.62 10.12 -5.22
C THR A 609 -16.83 8.88 -4.80
N PHE A 610 -17.29 8.20 -3.76
CA PHE A 610 -16.59 7.07 -3.13
C PHE A 610 -17.19 5.74 -3.55
N TYR A 611 -16.32 4.80 -3.92
CA TYR A 611 -16.68 3.43 -4.29
C TYR A 611 -15.92 2.46 -3.39
N GLY A 612 -16.60 1.42 -2.90
CA GLY A 612 -15.99 0.47 -1.97
C GLY A 612 -16.61 -0.92 -2.08
N TRP A 613 -15.76 -1.94 -2.00
CA TRP A 613 -16.09 -3.35 -2.05
C TRP A 613 -15.24 -4.13 -1.05
N ARG A 614 -15.80 -5.18 -0.43
CA ARG A 614 -15.07 -5.99 0.54
C ARG A 614 -15.25 -7.48 0.33
N MET A 615 -14.12 -8.21 0.25
CA MET A 615 -14.07 -9.62 -0.15
C MET A 615 -14.84 -10.59 0.73
N ASP A 616 -14.94 -10.31 2.02
CA ASP A 616 -15.66 -11.12 3.01
C ASP A 616 -17.13 -10.71 3.18
N MET A 617 -17.56 -9.58 2.63
CA MET A 617 -18.92 -9.05 2.79
C MET A 617 -19.73 -8.98 1.49
N ASP A 618 -19.09 -8.67 0.37
CA ASP A 618 -19.75 -8.35 -0.90
C ASP A 618 -19.51 -9.46 -1.94
N ARG A 619 -20.38 -9.54 -2.95
CA ARG A 619 -20.22 -10.56 -4.01
C ARG A 619 -19.22 -10.06 -5.03
N GLU A 620 -18.34 -10.94 -5.51
CA GLU A 620 -17.37 -10.57 -6.54
C GLU A 620 -18.03 -10.03 -7.83
N SER A 621 -19.21 -10.56 -8.19
CA SER A 621 -19.96 -10.11 -9.37
C SER A 621 -20.42 -8.64 -9.29
N GLU A 622 -20.38 -8.03 -8.10
CA GLU A 622 -20.79 -6.63 -7.90
C GLU A 622 -19.68 -5.64 -8.27
N ILE A 623 -18.41 -6.09 -8.38
CA ILE A 623 -17.27 -5.21 -8.65
C ILE A 623 -17.46 -4.43 -9.96
N GLU A 624 -17.93 -5.10 -11.01
CA GLU A 624 -18.10 -4.53 -12.36
C GLU A 624 -19.23 -3.47 -12.42
N THR A 625 -20.14 -3.50 -11.44
CA THR A 625 -21.27 -2.56 -11.34
C THR A 625 -21.26 -1.79 -10.03
N LEU A 626 -20.09 -1.56 -9.42
CA LEU A 626 -20.01 -0.86 -8.14
C LEU A 626 -20.70 0.49 -8.21
N GLU A 627 -21.68 0.68 -7.33
CA GLU A 627 -22.36 1.95 -7.11
C GLU A 627 -21.60 2.73 -6.04
N SER A 628 -21.76 4.06 -6.07
CA SER A 628 -21.20 4.90 -5.02
C SER A 628 -21.92 4.67 -3.71
N HIS A 629 -21.19 4.74 -2.60
CA HIS A 629 -21.78 4.68 -1.26
C HIS A 629 -21.83 6.05 -0.58
N PHE A 630 -21.04 7.01 -1.07
CA PHE A 630 -20.96 8.36 -0.53
C PHE A 630 -20.49 9.37 -1.58
N THR A 631 -20.91 10.62 -1.44
CA THR A 631 -20.48 11.76 -2.25
C THR A 631 -20.19 12.95 -1.33
N PHE A 632 -19.06 13.61 -1.56
CA PHE A 632 -18.61 14.80 -0.83
C PHE A 632 -18.43 15.96 -1.81
N GLU A 633 -19.15 17.06 -1.58
CA GLU A 633 -19.11 18.26 -2.42
C GLU A 633 -18.36 19.38 -1.71
N ILE A 634 -17.39 19.97 -2.40
CA ILE A 634 -16.53 21.03 -1.89
C ILE A 634 -16.71 22.24 -2.81
N PRO A 635 -17.44 23.29 -2.40
CA PRO A 635 -17.62 24.47 -3.23
C PRO A 635 -16.31 25.23 -3.42
N SER A 636 -16.19 25.94 -4.54
CA SER A 636 -15.08 26.86 -4.77
C SER A 636 -15.05 27.97 -3.73
N ALA A 637 -13.84 28.41 -3.36
CA ALA A 637 -13.62 29.49 -2.42
C ALA A 637 -14.22 30.79 -2.96
N SER A 638 -14.98 31.49 -2.11
CA SER A 638 -15.71 32.70 -2.46
C SER A 638 -14.85 33.96 -2.57
#